data_AF-A0A1R3UM38-F1
#
_entry.id   AF-A0A1R3UM38-F1
#
_cell.length_a   1.000
_cell.length_b   1.000
_cell.length_c   1.000
_cell.angle_alpha   90.00
_cell.angle_beta   90.00
_cell.angle_gamma   90.00
#
_symmetry.space_group_name_H-M   'P 1'
#
loop_
_entity.id
_entity.type
_entity.pdbx_description
1 polymer ?
#
loop_
_entity_poly.entity_id
_entity_poly.type
_entity_poly.pdbx_seq_one_letter_code
_entity_poly.pdbx_strand_id
1 'polypeptide(L)'
;MPLKTDIVVVNEFSVPLLGGKGSRGGTPGAYVARYMAREGATESLAPIQRLRTDDFILRYMARDSAVERMPSRREAKYEMRQAQGDGGVAFGYGSMSLSDEQLGSASADIQRLFEGGHTVMKTVLSFDEAYLKRHGIVDPDFHCEKAGDYRGHLDQMKLRMAIMHGLERMASGTGGYDDLRYVGVVQVDTEHVHCHLAMVDAGPGRRAKDGTQKGKLLDRHKARLRRGIDAWLDEKQPVAHLSSAIGYERRNVTTYIKRWAHDRIRSEALPQFVFACLPVDRSLWRAGSNAASMRKANALVTELVAEQLVRPGSPMPAAMERIRDYADSRRANEDLSTEQWQALIDRGRSQIVERAVNGVYQLLRAMSTEELTVRTPMLELMGMDYERMAVAAADEQAQGEGASDLIHFGFRLRSYSSRLAHHRRQAEHNRRLALRWERSDAVDVAAVDSRPLYDHYRFEQRWHEQVMAKYQHFLPFLADSSAWHEEQQALSDYGARLLSLMSLRADASLARMKDVEEAERIGREVYDQPGGRHLTQGRAGRAVLDGRIATMKRVYDERVAELRSRLAGSGLVLELGVDESVIAEGVSHDFAEVKALDLHHLGYDFVSDVEVGQRAGRAFLAAARTRRQLVLAAMDYLEGSGQSATIVELPVDDVAAMTRTARALSAGRAETGKFVLPSRIAELRAEQEWAEAARRSKASSLDAELAVRVTARVDQAALEASTAPSDVNQDRQHGSFRSTPTKD
;
A
#
# COMPACT_ATOMS: atom_id res chain seq x y z
N MET A 1 -0.70 56.64 -6.16
CA MET A 1 0.59 56.21 -5.59
C MET A 1 0.76 54.73 -5.88
N PRO A 2 1.86 54.26 -6.50
CA PRO A 2 2.02 52.85 -6.83
C PRO A 2 2.30 52.05 -5.54
N LEU A 3 1.69 50.87 -5.42
CA LEU A 3 1.86 49.96 -4.28
C LEU A 3 3.34 49.72 -4.00
N LYS A 4 3.75 49.88 -2.73
CA LYS A 4 5.08 49.49 -2.26
C LYS A 4 5.26 47.99 -2.58
N THR A 5 6.23 47.66 -3.43
CA THR A 5 6.45 46.27 -3.86
C THR A 5 7.31 45.57 -2.82
N ASP A 6 6.71 44.73 -1.98
CA ASP A 6 7.40 44.03 -0.88
C ASP A 6 8.51 43.06 -1.35
N ILE A 7 8.45 42.63 -2.63
CA ILE A 7 9.51 41.89 -3.33
C ILE A 7 9.86 42.61 -4.63
N VAL A 8 11.11 43.09 -4.74
CA VAL A 8 11.63 43.74 -5.96
C VAL A 8 12.32 42.70 -6.84
N VAL A 9 11.97 42.65 -8.14
CA VAL A 9 12.53 41.68 -9.10
C VAL A 9 13.23 42.41 -10.23
N VAL A 10 14.56 42.35 -10.21
CA VAL A 10 15.43 42.91 -11.26
C VAL A 10 15.94 41.77 -12.13
N ASN A 11 15.78 41.89 -13.45
CA ASN A 11 16.20 40.86 -14.39
C ASN A 11 17.13 41.47 -15.44
N GLU A 12 18.28 40.85 -15.58
CA GLU A 12 19.23 41.05 -16.66
C GLU A 12 19.42 39.74 -17.41
N PHE A 13 19.82 39.80 -18.68
CA PHE A 13 20.04 38.59 -19.47
C PHE A 13 21.26 38.75 -20.38
N SER A 14 21.92 37.63 -20.65
CA SER A 14 23.08 37.53 -21.52
C SER A 14 22.74 36.59 -22.68
N VAL A 15 22.86 37.08 -23.91
CA VAL A 15 22.64 36.30 -25.15
C VAL A 15 24.01 35.99 -25.78
N PRO A 16 24.26 34.76 -26.26
CA PRO A 16 25.50 34.42 -26.95
C PRO A 16 25.58 35.13 -28.31
N LEU A 17 26.71 35.80 -28.59
CA LEU A 17 27.01 36.45 -29.87
C LEU A 17 28.04 35.62 -30.67
N LEU A 18 28.03 35.76 -31.99
CA LEU A 18 29.02 35.15 -32.89
C LEU A 18 30.43 35.59 -32.47
N GLY A 19 31.27 34.63 -32.05
CA GLY A 19 32.62 34.87 -31.51
C GLY A 19 32.80 34.57 -30.02
N GLY A 20 31.84 33.90 -29.36
CA GLY A 20 31.98 33.42 -27.98
C GLY A 20 31.84 34.50 -26.91
N LYS A 21 31.47 35.73 -27.28
CA LYS A 21 31.18 36.84 -26.36
C LYS A 21 29.68 36.90 -26.08
N GLY A 22 29.30 37.22 -24.85
CA GLY A 22 27.90 37.45 -24.48
C GLY A 22 27.53 38.93 -24.48
N SER A 23 26.29 39.27 -24.79
CA SER A 23 25.78 40.66 -24.81
C SER A 23 25.98 41.41 -23.48
N ARG A 24 25.99 40.69 -22.35
CA ARG A 24 26.27 41.19 -20.99
C ARG A 24 27.15 40.22 -20.20
N GLY A 25 28.31 39.88 -20.78
CA GLY A 25 29.31 38.95 -20.23
C GLY A 25 29.20 37.54 -20.81
N GLY A 26 30.35 36.93 -21.13
CA GLY A 26 30.46 35.64 -21.84
C GLY A 26 30.65 34.41 -20.94
N THR A 27 30.76 34.58 -19.63
CA THR A 27 31.06 33.48 -18.69
C THR A 27 30.04 33.39 -17.53
N PRO A 28 28.77 33.06 -17.81
CA PRO A 28 27.75 32.90 -16.77
C PRO A 28 28.06 31.82 -15.72
N GLY A 29 28.83 30.78 -16.03
CA GLY A 29 29.29 29.81 -15.01
C GLY A 29 30.25 30.45 -14.00
N ALA A 30 31.20 31.28 -14.48
CA ALA A 30 32.09 32.02 -13.59
C ALA A 30 31.34 33.02 -12.70
N TYR A 31 30.22 33.57 -13.18
CA TYR A 31 29.32 34.41 -12.37
C TYR A 31 28.69 33.63 -11.20
N VAL A 32 28.26 32.38 -11.41
CA VAL A 32 27.72 31.52 -10.35
C VAL A 32 28.79 31.18 -9.31
N ALA A 33 29.96 30.69 -9.77
CA ALA A 33 31.00 30.19 -8.86
C ALA A 33 31.76 31.32 -8.14
N ARG A 34 32.03 32.45 -8.79
CA ARG A 34 32.92 33.50 -8.23
C ARG A 34 32.21 34.74 -7.70
N TYR A 35 31.00 35.04 -8.20
CA TYR A 35 30.27 36.24 -7.82
C TYR A 35 29.07 35.94 -6.93
N MET A 36 28.26 34.94 -7.27
CA MET A 36 27.09 34.56 -6.46
C MET A 36 27.51 33.86 -5.17
N ALA A 37 28.40 32.87 -5.25
CA ALA A 37 28.89 32.10 -4.10
C ALA A 37 30.11 32.73 -3.38
N ARG A 38 30.35 34.04 -3.55
CA ARG A 38 31.55 34.71 -3.01
C ARG A 38 31.67 34.59 -1.48
N GLU A 39 32.90 34.43 -1.02
CA GLU A 39 33.21 34.24 0.40
C GLU A 39 32.71 35.43 1.25
N GLY A 40 32.00 35.12 2.34
CA GLY A 40 31.52 36.14 3.27
C GLY A 40 30.25 36.90 2.84
N ALA A 41 29.67 36.60 1.67
CA ALA A 41 28.38 37.19 1.26
C ALA A 41 27.16 36.36 1.69
N THR A 42 27.37 35.07 1.93
CA THR A 42 26.33 34.06 2.10
C THR A 42 26.49 33.34 3.43
N GLU A 43 25.44 32.64 3.89
CA GLU A 43 25.60 31.67 4.98
C GLU A 43 25.45 30.26 4.41
N SER A 44 26.33 29.37 4.84
CA SER A 44 26.27 27.97 4.45
C SER A 44 25.20 27.25 5.25
N LEU A 45 24.35 26.52 4.55
CA LEU A 45 23.43 25.56 5.14
C LEU A 45 24.06 24.16 5.00
N ALA A 46 24.08 23.36 6.06
CA ALA A 46 24.77 22.07 6.01
C ALA A 46 24.24 21.21 4.84
N PRO A 47 25.09 20.75 3.91
CA PRO A 47 24.64 20.00 2.75
C PRO A 47 24.06 18.66 3.19
N ILE A 48 22.82 18.38 2.77
CA ILE A 48 22.19 17.07 2.97
C ILE A 48 22.82 16.11 1.95
N GLN A 49 23.91 15.45 2.34
CA GLN A 49 24.58 14.47 1.48
C GLN A 49 23.71 13.22 1.31
N ARG A 50 23.46 12.85 0.05
CA ARG A 50 22.53 11.80 -0.38
C ARG A 50 23.13 10.39 -0.42
N LEU A 51 24.44 10.22 -0.22
CA LEU A 51 25.16 8.97 -0.44
C LEU A 51 26.47 8.95 0.38
N ARG A 52 26.41 8.50 1.65
CA ARG A 52 27.52 7.94 2.46
C ARG A 52 27.05 7.82 3.92
N THR A 53 26.44 6.69 4.26
CA THR A 53 25.92 6.43 5.62
C THR A 53 27.05 6.11 6.61
N ASP A 54 28.25 5.78 6.13
CA ASP A 54 29.33 5.28 6.99
C ASP A 54 30.06 6.40 7.75
N ASP A 55 29.98 7.65 7.29
CA ASP A 55 30.70 8.77 7.91
C ASP A 55 29.88 9.48 9.00
N PHE A 56 28.56 9.27 9.05
CA PHE A 56 27.71 9.82 10.11
C PHE A 56 27.87 9.06 11.44
N ILE A 57 28.00 7.74 11.36
CA ILE A 57 28.20 6.88 12.53
C ILE A 57 29.60 7.09 13.11
N LEU A 58 30.63 7.23 12.27
CA LEU A 58 31.98 7.63 12.72
C LEU A 58 32.00 9.03 13.37
N ARG A 59 31.27 10.01 12.83
CA ARG A 59 31.17 11.37 13.40
C ARG A 59 30.32 11.45 14.67
N TYR A 60 29.39 10.53 14.87
CA TYR A 60 28.60 10.43 16.10
C TYR A 60 29.34 9.64 17.19
N MET A 61 30.03 8.55 16.83
CA MET A 61 30.88 7.77 17.75
C MET A 61 32.15 8.53 18.17
N ALA A 62 32.74 9.33 17.27
CA ALA A 62 33.85 10.22 17.62
C ALA A 62 33.43 11.34 18.59
N ARG A 63 32.13 11.58 18.77
CA ARG A 63 31.60 12.56 19.73
C ARG A 63 31.46 12.00 21.14
N ASP A 64 31.30 10.69 21.26
CA ASP A 64 31.24 10.00 22.55
C ASP A 64 32.63 9.60 23.06
N SER A 65 33.57 9.30 22.14
CA SER A 65 34.97 8.98 22.48
C SER A 65 35.91 10.19 22.57
N ALA A 66 35.49 11.40 22.18
CA ALA A 66 36.31 12.62 22.22
C ALA A 66 35.85 13.64 23.28
N VAL A 67 35.39 13.16 24.43
CA VAL A 67 35.15 14.01 25.62
C VAL A 67 36.47 14.29 26.39
N GLU A 68 37.60 13.70 26.00
CA GLU A 68 38.85 13.80 26.78
C GLU A 68 39.91 14.79 26.24
N ARG A 69 39.76 15.41 25.05
CA ARG A 69 40.69 16.48 24.61
C ARG A 69 39.97 17.55 23.78
N MET A 70 39.84 18.76 24.33
CA MET A 70 39.31 19.94 23.61
C MET A 70 40.40 20.56 22.70
N PRO A 71 40.22 20.61 21.37
CA PRO A 71 40.72 21.72 20.58
C PRO A 71 39.73 22.90 20.66
N SER A 72 40.21 24.12 20.45
CA SER A 72 39.38 25.31 20.61
C SER A 72 38.26 25.37 19.54
N ARG A 73 37.12 25.98 19.88
CA ARG A 73 35.95 26.18 18.97
C ARG A 73 36.30 26.87 17.64
N ARG A 74 37.46 27.53 17.56
CA ARG A 74 38.00 28.17 16.35
C ARG A 74 38.68 27.17 15.41
N GLU A 75 39.43 26.20 15.92
CA GLU A 75 40.16 25.20 15.13
C GLU A 75 39.21 24.19 14.48
N ALA A 76 38.22 23.69 15.23
CA ALA A 76 37.18 22.81 14.69
C ALA A 76 36.35 23.48 13.56
N LYS A 77 36.16 24.81 13.64
CA LYS A 77 35.45 25.60 12.60
C LYS A 77 36.32 25.84 11.36
N TYR A 78 37.65 25.83 11.51
CA TYR A 78 38.60 26.00 10.42
C TYR A 78 38.79 24.67 9.65
N GLU A 79 38.90 23.55 10.36
CA GLU A 79 39.01 22.21 9.76
C GLU A 79 37.71 21.77 9.06
N MET A 80 36.53 22.03 9.67
CA MET A 80 35.24 21.79 8.99
C MET A 80 35.08 22.64 7.72
N ARG A 81 35.64 23.84 7.68
CA ARG A 81 35.59 24.73 6.49
C ARG A 81 36.47 24.22 5.35
N GLN A 82 37.68 23.75 5.64
CA GLN A 82 38.55 23.19 4.60
C GLN A 82 37.97 21.92 3.97
N ALA A 83 37.20 21.12 4.73
CA ALA A 83 36.58 19.90 4.22
C ALA A 83 35.28 20.12 3.42
N GLN A 84 34.64 21.30 3.53
CA GLN A 84 33.28 21.54 3.01
C GLN A 84 33.22 22.41 1.73
N GLY A 85 34.27 23.18 1.41
CA GLY A 85 34.32 24.05 0.23
C GLY A 85 33.17 25.09 0.21
N ASP A 86 32.60 25.36 -0.96
CA ASP A 86 31.39 26.19 -1.14
C ASP A 86 30.08 25.41 -0.88
N GLY A 87 30.19 24.20 -0.32
CA GLY A 87 29.07 23.30 -0.03
C GLY A 87 28.12 23.90 1.00
N GLY A 88 26.87 24.15 0.58
CA GLY A 88 25.83 24.74 1.43
C GLY A 88 25.35 26.13 1.03
N VAL A 89 26.11 26.80 0.16
CA VAL A 89 25.89 28.20 -0.21
C VAL A 89 24.76 28.38 -1.22
N ALA A 90 24.65 27.47 -2.18
CA ALA A 90 23.70 27.57 -3.28
C ALA A 90 22.55 26.55 -3.18
N PHE A 91 21.44 26.85 -3.85
CA PHE A 91 20.28 25.97 -4.02
C PHE A 91 19.83 25.98 -5.49
N GLY A 92 19.14 24.94 -5.95
CA GLY A 92 18.81 24.78 -7.37
C GLY A 92 18.84 23.32 -7.80
N TYR A 93 18.47 23.04 -9.05
CA TYR A 93 18.43 21.67 -9.60
C TYR A 93 17.67 20.66 -8.69
N GLY A 94 16.59 21.12 -8.05
CA GLY A 94 15.77 20.30 -7.14
C GLY A 94 16.36 20.06 -5.75
N SER A 95 17.47 20.73 -5.37
CA SER A 95 18.06 20.67 -4.03
C SER A 95 18.01 22.02 -3.30
N MET A 96 17.77 21.98 -1.99
CA MET A 96 17.75 23.13 -1.07
C MET A 96 19.15 23.63 -0.68
N SER A 97 20.15 22.79 -0.90
CA SER A 97 21.54 23.01 -0.55
C SER A 97 22.42 22.14 -1.45
N LEU A 98 23.22 22.78 -2.30
CA LEU A 98 24.15 22.10 -3.20
C LEU A 98 25.47 21.82 -2.46
N SER A 99 26.04 20.63 -2.64
CA SER A 99 27.45 20.39 -2.29
C SER A 99 28.38 21.19 -3.20
N ASP A 100 29.64 21.30 -2.82
CA ASP A 100 30.69 21.95 -3.62
C ASP A 100 30.78 21.36 -5.05
N GLU A 101 30.79 20.02 -5.15
CA GLU A 101 30.79 19.29 -6.42
C GLU A 101 29.51 19.54 -7.25
N GLN A 102 28.35 19.60 -6.59
CA GLN A 102 27.07 19.88 -7.26
C GLN A 102 26.99 21.33 -7.75
N LEU A 103 27.53 22.28 -6.99
CA LEU A 103 27.62 23.68 -7.39
C LEU A 103 28.56 23.84 -8.60
N GLY A 104 29.72 23.16 -8.58
CA GLY A 104 30.63 23.12 -9.72
C GLY A 104 29.98 22.53 -10.98
N SER A 105 29.26 21.42 -10.83
CA SER A 105 28.52 20.76 -11.92
C SER A 105 27.40 21.64 -12.47
N ALA A 106 26.62 22.28 -11.61
CA ALA A 106 25.53 23.18 -11.99
C ALA A 106 26.04 24.44 -12.72
N SER A 107 27.19 24.97 -12.28
CA SER A 107 27.88 26.08 -12.93
C SER A 107 28.37 25.70 -14.33
N ALA A 108 29.00 24.53 -14.47
CA ALA A 108 29.43 23.99 -15.76
C ALA A 108 28.25 23.75 -16.71
N ASP A 109 27.11 23.25 -16.21
CA ASP A 109 25.91 23.04 -17.02
C ASP A 109 25.34 24.35 -17.57
N ILE A 110 25.24 25.39 -16.73
CA ILE A 110 24.78 26.73 -17.17
C ILE A 110 25.73 27.33 -18.22
N GLN A 111 27.05 27.16 -18.05
CA GLN A 111 28.03 27.64 -19.03
C GLN A 111 27.90 26.90 -20.36
N ARG A 112 27.75 25.57 -20.32
CA ARG A 112 27.56 24.73 -21.51
C ARG A 112 26.28 25.08 -22.26
N LEU A 113 25.18 25.34 -21.56
CA LEU A 113 23.91 25.75 -22.17
C LEU A 113 24.04 27.13 -22.84
N PHE A 114 24.77 28.05 -22.21
CA PHE A 114 25.06 29.36 -22.80
C PHE A 114 25.87 29.25 -24.10
N GLU A 115 26.92 28.41 -24.11
CA GLU A 115 27.72 28.12 -25.30
C GLU A 115 26.91 27.39 -26.39
N GLY A 116 25.93 26.58 -25.98
CA GLY A 116 24.96 25.91 -26.85
C GLY A 116 23.90 26.83 -27.46
N GLY A 117 23.96 28.14 -27.24
CA GLY A 117 23.04 29.11 -27.85
C GLY A 117 21.86 29.52 -26.95
N HIS A 118 21.77 29.01 -25.73
CA HIS A 118 20.69 29.37 -24.80
C HIS A 118 20.96 30.71 -24.10
N THR A 119 19.89 31.42 -23.76
CA THR A 119 20.01 32.72 -23.07
C THR A 119 19.97 32.54 -21.56
N VAL A 120 20.98 33.06 -20.86
CA VAL A 120 21.05 33.01 -19.39
C VAL A 120 20.46 34.28 -18.80
N MET A 121 19.55 34.10 -17.85
CA MET A 121 18.84 35.14 -17.12
C MET A 121 19.46 35.30 -15.72
N LYS A 122 20.04 36.46 -15.46
CA LYS A 122 20.57 36.86 -14.15
C LYS A 122 19.50 37.70 -13.45
N THR A 123 18.89 37.15 -12.41
CA THR A 123 17.78 37.79 -11.71
C THR A 123 18.14 38.01 -10.25
N VAL A 124 17.81 39.18 -9.71
CA VAL A 124 17.98 39.53 -8.30
C VAL A 124 16.62 39.79 -7.70
N LEU A 125 16.34 39.09 -6.59
CA LEU A 125 15.16 39.28 -5.75
C LEU A 125 15.59 40.04 -4.50
N SER A 126 14.97 41.18 -4.22
CA SER A 126 15.20 41.93 -2.98
C SER A 126 13.94 41.91 -2.12
N PHE A 127 14.10 41.65 -0.82
CA PHE A 127 13.00 41.55 0.14
C PHE A 127 13.00 42.74 1.09
N ASP A 128 11.82 43.34 1.34
CA ASP A 128 11.65 44.40 2.35
C ASP A 128 11.72 43.81 3.78
N GLU A 129 12.31 44.55 4.72
CA GLU A 129 12.43 44.13 6.13
C GLU A 129 11.04 43.87 6.75
N ALA A 130 10.08 44.77 6.48
CA ALA A 130 8.71 44.63 6.97
C ALA A 130 8.03 43.35 6.46
N TYR A 131 8.38 42.92 5.23
CA TYR A 131 7.91 41.67 4.65
C TYR A 131 8.56 40.46 5.33
N LEU A 132 9.87 40.48 5.55
CA LEU A 132 10.58 39.39 6.23
C LEU A 132 10.07 39.16 7.67
N LYS A 133 9.78 40.24 8.40
CA LYS A 133 9.17 40.18 9.74
C LYS A 133 7.76 39.62 9.73
N ARG A 134 6.89 40.15 8.86
CA ARG A 134 5.49 39.72 8.76
C ARG A 134 5.36 38.22 8.50
N HIS A 135 6.24 37.64 7.67
CA HIS A 135 6.20 36.22 7.35
C HIS A 135 7.08 35.36 8.28
N GLY A 136 7.67 35.92 9.34
CA GLY A 136 8.49 35.20 10.33
C GLY A 136 9.71 34.54 9.69
N ILE A 137 10.38 35.24 8.78
CA ILE A 137 11.69 34.85 8.21
C ILE A 137 12.81 35.48 9.05
N VAL A 138 12.50 36.61 9.68
CA VAL A 138 13.34 37.34 10.64
C VAL A 138 12.49 37.59 11.88
N ASP A 139 13.13 37.65 13.06
CA ASP A 139 12.46 37.90 14.33
C ASP A 139 11.69 39.24 14.30
N PRO A 140 10.44 39.32 14.83
CA PRO A 140 9.69 40.57 14.90
C PRO A 140 10.45 41.73 15.56
N ASP A 141 11.31 41.44 16.54
CA ASP A 141 12.06 42.44 17.32
C ASP A 141 13.42 42.81 16.70
N PHE A 142 13.83 42.15 15.61
CA PHE A 142 15.11 42.41 14.95
C PHE A 142 15.08 43.73 14.19
N HIS A 143 16.11 44.57 14.29
CA HIS A 143 16.27 45.76 13.46
C HIS A 143 17.66 45.78 12.83
N CYS A 144 17.74 46.02 11.51
CA CYS A 144 19.02 46.11 10.82
C CYS A 144 19.63 47.50 11.04
N GLU A 145 20.76 47.59 11.72
CA GLU A 145 21.47 48.86 11.94
C GLU A 145 22.69 49.00 11.03
N LYS A 146 23.31 47.87 10.64
CA LYS A 146 24.51 47.81 9.80
C LYS A 146 24.40 46.70 8.75
N ALA A 147 25.09 46.91 7.63
CA ALA A 147 25.22 45.88 6.60
C ALA A 147 25.81 44.59 7.17
N GLY A 148 25.11 43.47 6.98
CA GLY A 148 25.51 42.15 7.51
C GLY A 148 24.75 41.69 8.76
N ASP A 149 23.90 42.51 9.38
CA ASP A 149 23.19 42.17 10.62
C ASP A 149 22.18 41.02 10.48
N TYR A 150 21.68 40.79 9.26
CA TYR A 150 20.80 39.66 8.93
C TYR A 150 21.47 38.29 9.10
N ARG A 151 22.80 38.25 9.23
CA ARG A 151 23.57 37.03 9.46
C ARG A 151 23.19 36.43 10.83
N GLY A 152 22.75 35.17 10.83
CA GLY A 152 22.32 34.41 12.01
C GLY A 152 20.88 34.69 12.47
N HIS A 153 20.21 35.68 11.88
CA HIS A 153 18.84 36.09 12.24
C HIS A 153 17.84 35.83 11.10
N LEU A 154 18.26 35.12 10.06
CA LEU A 154 17.47 34.80 8.88
C LEU A 154 17.17 33.30 8.77
N ASP A 155 15.90 32.93 8.67
CA ASP A 155 15.50 31.57 8.29
C ASP A 155 15.73 31.33 6.80
N GLN A 156 16.97 30.94 6.48
CA GLN A 156 17.42 30.67 5.12
C GLN A 156 16.66 29.52 4.45
N MET A 157 16.26 28.50 5.21
CA MET A 157 15.59 27.33 4.64
C MET A 157 14.21 27.73 4.14
N LYS A 158 13.45 28.46 4.95
CA LYS A 158 12.11 28.96 4.62
C LYS A 158 12.15 29.90 3.42
N LEU A 159 13.10 30.83 3.38
CA LEU A 159 13.24 31.75 2.26
C LEU A 159 13.63 31.02 0.96
N ARG A 160 14.57 30.06 1.01
CA ARG A 160 14.94 29.25 -0.16
C ARG A 160 13.74 28.45 -0.69
N MET A 161 12.96 27.83 0.19
CA MET A 161 11.79 27.03 -0.22
C MET A 161 10.72 27.88 -0.89
N ALA A 162 10.45 29.07 -0.33
CA ALA A 162 9.50 30.01 -0.90
C ALA A 162 9.93 30.43 -2.32
N ILE A 163 11.23 30.75 -2.49
CA ILE A 163 11.78 31.13 -3.80
C ILE A 163 11.71 29.97 -4.80
N MET A 164 12.06 28.75 -4.40
CA MET A 164 11.98 27.57 -5.27
C MET A 164 10.54 27.31 -5.74
N HIS A 165 9.57 27.37 -4.83
CA HIS A 165 8.16 27.20 -5.17
C HIS A 165 7.64 28.35 -6.07
N GLY A 166 8.08 29.57 -5.80
CA GLY A 166 7.80 30.71 -6.67
C GLY A 166 8.33 30.54 -8.10
N LEU A 167 9.54 29.99 -8.24
CA LEU A 167 10.15 29.69 -9.54
C LEU A 167 9.42 28.56 -10.28
N GLU A 168 8.99 27.52 -9.56
CA GLU A 168 8.18 26.43 -10.13
C GLU A 168 6.83 26.94 -10.66
N ARG A 169 6.13 27.81 -9.90
CA ARG A 169 4.88 28.45 -10.37
C ARG A 169 5.11 29.42 -11.53
N MET A 170 6.28 30.04 -11.61
CA MET A 170 6.66 30.85 -12.77
C MET A 170 6.87 29.99 -14.02
N ALA A 171 7.48 28.81 -13.86
CA ALA A 171 7.77 27.87 -14.94
C ALA A 171 6.52 27.14 -15.47
N SER A 172 5.60 26.72 -14.59
CA SER A 172 4.46 25.85 -14.95
C SER A 172 3.22 26.55 -15.53
N GLY A 173 3.19 27.88 -15.57
CA GLY A 173 2.01 28.63 -16.03
C GLY A 173 1.90 28.78 -17.56
N THR A 174 0.75 29.25 -18.04
CA THR A 174 0.55 29.60 -19.47
C THR A 174 1.59 30.64 -19.93
N GLY A 175 2.42 30.26 -20.91
CA GLY A 175 3.57 31.04 -21.37
C GLY A 175 4.79 31.01 -20.43
N GLY A 176 4.94 29.91 -19.67
CA GLY A 176 6.09 29.55 -18.86
C GLY A 176 7.28 29.05 -19.67
N TYR A 177 8.20 28.35 -19.01
CA TYR A 177 9.47 27.87 -19.57
C TYR A 177 9.40 26.37 -19.83
N ASP A 178 10.10 25.89 -20.86
CA ASP A 178 10.02 24.49 -21.27
C ASP A 178 10.86 23.58 -20.34
N ASP A 179 12.10 23.99 -20.02
CA ASP A 179 12.98 23.33 -19.06
C ASP A 179 13.78 24.39 -18.28
N LEU A 180 13.15 25.01 -17.27
CA LEU A 180 13.80 26.05 -16.45
C LEU A 180 14.79 25.43 -15.47
N ARG A 181 16.08 25.60 -15.72
CA ARG A 181 17.17 25.25 -14.80
C ARG A 181 17.71 26.49 -14.13
N TYR A 182 18.02 26.39 -12.84
CA TYR A 182 18.53 27.54 -12.10
C TYR A 182 19.47 27.17 -10.95
N VAL A 183 20.34 28.11 -10.61
CA VAL A 183 21.10 28.17 -9.36
C VAL A 183 20.77 29.47 -8.65
N GLY A 184 20.45 29.39 -7.37
CA GLY A 184 20.14 30.49 -6.50
C GLY A 184 21.06 30.57 -5.29
N VAL A 185 21.34 31.79 -4.84
CA VAL A 185 22.14 32.07 -3.65
C VAL A 185 21.48 33.21 -2.87
N VAL A 186 21.41 33.10 -1.54
CA VAL A 186 20.91 34.16 -0.67
C VAL A 186 22.11 34.90 -0.08
N GLN A 187 22.17 36.21 -0.33
CA GLN A 187 23.20 37.12 0.14
C GLN A 187 22.63 37.98 1.27
N VAL A 188 23.40 38.08 2.37
CA VAL A 188 23.02 38.77 3.62
C VAL A 188 24.07 39.81 4.03
N ASP A 189 25.05 40.10 3.18
CA ASP A 189 26.15 41.04 3.41
C ASP A 189 25.79 42.52 3.17
N THR A 190 24.58 42.78 2.71
CA THR A 190 24.03 44.12 2.43
C THR A 190 22.94 44.51 3.44
N GLU A 191 22.50 45.77 3.42
CA GLU A 191 21.40 46.27 4.28
C GLU A 191 20.03 45.65 3.95
N HIS A 192 19.92 44.94 2.82
CA HIS A 192 18.74 44.17 2.44
C HIS A 192 19.15 42.74 2.10
N VAL A 193 18.22 41.79 2.33
CA VAL A 193 18.40 40.40 1.94
C VAL A 193 18.14 40.28 0.44
N HIS A 194 19.11 39.76 -0.30
CA HIS A 194 19.01 39.56 -1.74
C HIS A 194 19.13 38.08 -2.09
N CYS A 195 18.31 37.60 -3.03
CA CYS A 195 18.55 36.33 -3.68
C CYS A 195 18.99 36.55 -5.13
N HIS A 196 20.20 36.10 -5.43
CA HIS A 196 20.73 36.07 -6.79
C HIS A 196 20.35 34.74 -7.43
N LEU A 197 19.83 34.80 -8.65
CA LEU A 197 19.41 33.66 -9.45
C LEU A 197 20.09 33.71 -10.81
N ALA A 198 20.75 32.62 -11.20
CA ALA A 198 21.18 32.36 -12.56
C ALA A 198 20.27 31.27 -13.14
N MET A 199 19.48 31.62 -14.16
CA MET A 199 18.46 30.75 -14.75
C MET A 199 18.68 30.60 -16.25
N VAL A 200 18.36 29.43 -16.80
CA VAL A 200 18.42 29.14 -18.23
C VAL A 200 17.25 28.24 -18.61
N ASP A 201 16.66 28.49 -19.78
CA ASP A 201 15.67 27.57 -20.36
C ASP A 201 16.40 26.60 -21.28
N ALA A 202 16.58 25.36 -20.82
CA ALA A 202 17.24 24.30 -21.57
C ALA A 202 16.37 23.74 -22.71
N GLY A 203 15.08 24.10 -22.78
CA GLY A 203 14.22 23.78 -23.90
C GLY A 203 14.35 24.76 -25.07
N PRO A 204 13.53 24.63 -26.13
CA PRO A 204 13.54 25.53 -27.27
C PRO A 204 13.20 26.97 -26.88
N GLY A 205 12.39 27.16 -25.83
CA GLY A 205 12.10 28.43 -25.19
C GLY A 205 11.39 29.42 -26.12
N ARG A 206 11.12 30.62 -25.61
CA ARG A 206 10.47 31.66 -26.43
C ARG A 206 11.49 32.37 -27.32
N ARG A 207 11.46 32.11 -28.63
CA ARG A 207 12.38 32.73 -29.59
C ARG A 207 11.95 34.15 -30.02
N ALA A 208 12.93 35.00 -30.28
CA ALA A 208 12.78 36.28 -30.95
C ALA A 208 12.79 36.08 -32.48
N LYS A 209 12.45 37.14 -33.23
CA LYS A 209 12.37 37.09 -34.70
C LYS A 209 13.72 36.78 -35.37
N ASP A 210 14.81 37.02 -34.64
CA ASP A 210 16.20 36.73 -35.03
C ASP A 210 16.65 35.30 -34.68
N GLY A 211 15.75 34.45 -34.14
CA GLY A 211 16.03 33.07 -33.78
C GLY A 211 16.65 32.87 -32.38
N THR A 212 17.05 33.96 -31.69
CA THR A 212 17.62 33.91 -30.33
C THR A 212 16.54 33.72 -29.27
N GLN A 213 16.89 33.16 -28.11
CA GLN A 213 15.93 33.04 -27.00
C GLN A 213 15.72 34.39 -26.30
N LYS A 214 14.46 34.69 -25.95
CA LYS A 214 14.12 35.91 -25.20
C LYS A 214 14.48 35.75 -23.74
N GLY A 215 15.46 36.52 -23.27
CA GLY A 215 15.89 36.51 -21.86
C GLY A 215 15.14 37.46 -20.92
N LYS A 216 14.26 38.34 -21.42
CA LYS A 216 13.56 39.32 -20.59
C LYS A 216 12.35 38.70 -19.86
N LEU A 217 12.35 38.74 -18.53
CA LEU A 217 11.17 38.40 -17.72
C LEU A 217 10.03 39.40 -17.96
N LEU A 218 8.86 38.90 -18.30
CA LEU A 218 7.65 39.71 -18.47
C LEU A 218 7.02 40.06 -17.12
N ASP A 219 6.22 41.12 -17.04
CA ASP A 219 5.58 41.54 -15.79
C ASP A 219 4.64 40.46 -15.23
N ARG A 220 4.02 39.65 -16.10
CA ARG A 220 3.24 38.46 -15.69
C ARG A 220 4.09 37.39 -15.00
N HIS A 221 5.35 37.19 -15.42
CA HIS A 221 6.27 36.23 -14.81
C HIS A 221 6.70 36.73 -13.43
N LYS A 222 7.06 38.02 -13.34
CA LYS A 222 7.37 38.68 -12.06
C LYS A 222 6.19 38.61 -11.09
N ALA A 223 4.96 38.86 -11.55
CA ALA A 223 3.76 38.80 -10.71
C ALA A 223 3.41 37.38 -10.25
N ARG A 224 3.68 36.34 -11.06
CA ARG A 224 3.50 34.93 -10.67
C ARG A 224 4.56 34.48 -9.66
N LEU A 225 5.81 34.87 -9.88
CA LEU A 225 6.90 34.59 -8.94
C LEU A 225 6.59 35.18 -7.56
N ARG A 226 6.21 36.47 -7.48
CA ARG A 226 5.83 37.12 -6.23
C ARG A 226 4.69 36.40 -5.52
N ARG A 227 3.57 36.18 -6.22
CA ARG A 227 2.41 35.47 -5.66
C ARG A 227 2.73 34.04 -5.22
N GLY A 228 3.65 33.36 -5.91
CA GLY A 228 4.07 32.00 -5.56
C GLY A 228 4.92 31.93 -4.29
N ILE A 229 5.76 32.93 -4.06
CA ILE A 229 6.56 33.10 -2.83
C ILE A 229 5.63 33.44 -1.66
N ASP A 230 4.77 34.45 -1.86
CA ASP A 230 3.83 34.98 -0.86
C ASP A 230 2.84 33.91 -0.38
N ALA A 231 2.14 33.25 -1.31
CA ALA A 231 1.20 32.18 -0.98
C ALA A 231 1.85 31.00 -0.26
N TRP A 232 3.11 30.68 -0.57
CA TRP A 232 3.83 29.60 0.10
C TRP A 232 4.21 29.98 1.54
N LEU A 233 4.61 31.23 1.76
CA LEU A 233 4.94 31.73 3.09
C LEU A 233 3.70 31.85 3.98
N ASP A 234 2.57 32.27 3.42
CA ASP A 234 1.28 32.37 4.13
C ASP A 234 0.69 31.00 4.48
N GLU A 235 0.68 30.06 3.53
CA GLU A 235 0.13 28.70 3.76
C GLU A 235 0.93 27.93 4.82
N LYS A 236 2.22 28.25 4.99
CA LYS A 236 3.14 27.52 5.89
C LYS A 236 3.47 28.27 7.18
N GLN A 237 2.96 29.49 7.41
CA GLN A 237 3.13 30.22 8.67
C GLN A 237 2.64 29.43 9.90
N PRO A 238 1.50 28.71 9.85
CA PRO A 238 0.99 27.94 11.01
C PRO A 238 1.48 26.48 11.09
N VAL A 239 2.18 25.94 10.07
CA VAL A 239 2.39 24.48 9.89
C VAL A 239 3.88 24.06 9.88
N ALA A 240 4.78 24.99 10.18
CA ALA A 240 6.21 24.91 9.85
C ALA A 240 6.99 23.74 10.48
N HIS A 241 6.65 23.26 11.69
CA HIS A 241 7.43 22.20 12.35
C HIS A 241 7.00 20.77 12.01
N LEU A 242 5.78 20.54 11.54
CA LEU A 242 5.24 19.18 11.34
C LEU A 242 5.35 18.69 9.89
N SER A 243 5.18 19.57 8.88
CA SER A 243 5.14 19.13 7.47
C SER A 243 6.50 18.67 6.92
N SER A 244 7.61 19.24 7.38
CA SER A 244 8.96 18.83 6.97
C SER A 244 9.31 17.47 7.57
N ALA A 245 9.01 17.28 8.85
CA ALA A 245 9.17 16.02 9.57
C ALA A 245 8.34 14.88 8.95
N ILE A 246 7.08 15.13 8.56
CA ILE A 246 6.23 14.13 7.88
C ILE A 246 6.83 13.73 6.52
N GLY A 247 7.44 14.68 5.79
CA GLY A 247 8.11 14.39 4.53
C GLY A 247 9.32 13.47 4.66
N TYR A 248 10.13 13.67 5.71
CA TYR A 248 11.29 12.82 6.03
C TYR A 248 10.87 11.39 6.41
N GLU A 249 9.88 11.19 7.28
CA GLU A 249 9.47 9.82 7.64
C GLU A 249 8.82 9.07 6.49
N ARG A 250 8.02 9.75 5.66
CA ARG A 250 7.47 9.16 4.43
C ARG A 250 8.59 8.65 3.51
N ARG A 251 9.72 9.36 3.45
CA ARG A 251 10.89 8.97 2.66
C ARG A 251 11.67 7.83 3.32
N ASN A 252 11.77 7.81 4.65
CA ASN A 252 12.39 6.72 5.40
C ASN A 252 11.64 5.40 5.16
N VAL A 253 10.30 5.43 5.22
CA VAL A 253 9.43 4.28 4.89
C VAL A 253 9.67 3.77 3.47
N THR A 254 9.70 4.68 2.50
CA THR A 254 9.96 4.28 1.10
C THR A 254 11.36 3.68 0.93
N THR A 255 12.36 4.22 1.63
CA THR A 255 13.75 3.74 1.57
C THR A 255 13.91 2.38 2.24
N TYR A 256 13.24 2.18 3.39
CA TYR A 256 13.17 0.89 4.09
C TYR A 256 12.58 -0.19 3.18
N ILE A 257 11.43 0.08 2.55
CA ILE A 257 10.78 -0.85 1.63
C ILE A 257 11.64 -1.10 0.39
N LYS A 258 12.32 -0.08 -0.15
CA LYS A 258 13.24 -0.28 -1.29
C LYS A 258 14.42 -1.18 -0.94
N ARG A 259 15.02 -1.00 0.24
CA ARG A 259 16.13 -1.84 0.72
C ARG A 259 15.65 -3.28 0.92
N TRP A 260 14.53 -3.46 1.61
CA TRP A 260 13.90 -4.76 1.79
C TRP A 260 13.60 -5.45 0.46
N ALA A 261 12.97 -4.75 -0.49
CA ALA A 261 12.65 -5.29 -1.79
C ALA A 261 13.92 -5.72 -2.53
N HIS A 262 14.98 -4.90 -2.50
CA HIS A 262 16.26 -5.22 -3.10
C HIS A 262 16.92 -6.48 -2.50
N ASP A 263 16.89 -6.62 -1.16
CA ASP A 263 17.49 -7.76 -0.46
C ASP A 263 16.70 -9.07 -0.66
N ARG A 264 15.37 -8.96 -0.79
CA ARG A 264 14.46 -10.10 -1.03
C ARG A 264 14.39 -10.55 -2.48
N ILE A 265 14.51 -9.62 -3.44
CA ILE A 265 14.61 -9.91 -4.88
C ILE A 265 15.79 -10.83 -5.21
N ARG A 266 16.86 -10.77 -4.40
CA ARG A 266 18.05 -11.61 -4.58
C ARG A 266 17.96 -12.99 -3.92
N SER A 267 16.98 -13.24 -3.04
CA SER A 267 16.99 -14.41 -2.14
C SER A 267 15.74 -15.31 -2.22
N GLU A 268 14.63 -14.91 -2.86
CA GLU A 268 13.35 -15.67 -2.80
C GLU A 268 12.55 -15.76 -4.11
N ALA A 269 11.61 -16.73 -4.17
CA ALA A 269 10.67 -16.99 -5.27
C ALA A 269 9.51 -15.97 -5.40
N LEU A 270 9.26 -15.19 -4.36
CA LEU A 270 8.11 -14.26 -4.27
C LEU A 270 8.20 -13.05 -5.22
N PRO A 271 9.37 -12.46 -5.48
CA PRO A 271 9.50 -11.39 -6.48
C PRO A 271 9.37 -11.90 -7.92
N GLN A 272 9.72 -13.16 -8.19
CA GLN A 272 9.44 -13.82 -9.47
C GLN A 272 7.93 -13.97 -9.70
N PHE A 273 7.18 -14.24 -8.64
CA PHE A 273 5.72 -14.31 -8.68
C PHE A 273 5.06 -12.96 -8.92
N VAL A 274 5.49 -11.91 -8.21
CA VAL A 274 5.03 -10.54 -8.48
C VAL A 274 5.34 -10.15 -9.92
N PHE A 275 6.52 -10.53 -10.42
CA PHE A 275 6.91 -10.28 -11.80
C PHE A 275 6.04 -11.03 -12.82
N ALA A 276 5.70 -12.30 -12.57
CA ALA A 276 4.82 -13.06 -13.45
C ALA A 276 3.37 -12.52 -13.48
N CYS A 277 2.95 -11.82 -12.43
CA CYS A 277 1.65 -11.15 -12.39
C CYS A 277 1.63 -9.79 -13.14
N LEU A 278 2.79 -9.28 -13.57
CA LEU A 278 2.89 -7.96 -14.22
C LEU A 278 2.67 -8.05 -15.73
N PRO A 279 1.97 -7.07 -16.34
CA PRO A 279 1.81 -7.01 -17.79
C PRO A 279 3.15 -6.73 -18.46
N VAL A 280 3.30 -7.18 -19.72
CA VAL A 280 4.49 -6.92 -20.54
C VAL A 280 4.75 -5.42 -20.68
N ASP A 281 3.69 -4.61 -20.76
CA ASP A 281 3.81 -3.15 -20.79
C ASP A 281 4.20 -2.59 -19.41
N ARG A 282 5.47 -2.19 -19.30
CA ARG A 282 6.06 -1.56 -18.11
C ARG A 282 5.42 -0.21 -17.76
N SER A 283 4.77 0.47 -18.71
CA SER A 283 4.15 1.77 -18.46
C SER A 283 3.05 1.69 -17.40
N LEU A 284 2.37 0.53 -17.33
CA LEU A 284 1.25 0.24 -16.45
C LEU A 284 1.65 -0.05 -15.00
N TRP A 285 2.94 -0.25 -14.70
CA TRP A 285 3.42 -0.70 -13.39
C TRP A 285 3.43 0.44 -12.37
N ARG A 286 2.27 0.74 -11.80
CA ARG A 286 2.07 1.79 -10.79
C ARG A 286 0.84 1.45 -9.93
N ALA A 287 0.86 1.87 -8.67
CA ALA A 287 -0.22 1.61 -7.71
C ALA A 287 -1.57 2.15 -8.20
N GLY A 288 -1.59 3.33 -8.81
CA GLY A 288 -2.80 3.96 -9.36
C GLY A 288 -3.24 3.45 -10.74
N SER A 289 -2.76 2.29 -11.20
CA SER A 289 -3.18 1.70 -12.48
C SER A 289 -4.48 0.91 -12.32
N ASN A 290 -5.50 1.27 -13.10
CA ASN A 290 -6.82 0.61 -13.09
C ASN A 290 -6.93 -0.52 -14.15
N ALA A 291 -5.84 -0.86 -14.83
CA ALA A 291 -5.86 -1.94 -15.82
C ALA A 291 -6.21 -3.28 -15.15
N ALA A 292 -7.07 -4.08 -15.80
CA ALA A 292 -7.50 -5.38 -15.26
C ALA A 292 -6.32 -6.32 -14.97
N SER A 293 -5.27 -6.26 -15.80
CA SER A 293 -4.01 -7.01 -15.64
C SER A 293 -3.18 -6.55 -14.45
N MET A 294 -3.32 -5.30 -13.98
CA MET A 294 -2.58 -4.77 -12.84
C MET A 294 -3.25 -5.05 -11.50
N ARG A 295 -4.54 -5.43 -11.47
CA ARG A 295 -5.31 -5.65 -10.23
C ARG A 295 -4.61 -6.62 -9.29
N LYS A 296 -4.16 -7.76 -9.81
CA LYS A 296 -3.52 -8.81 -9.02
C LYS A 296 -2.14 -8.41 -8.52
N ALA A 297 -1.30 -7.85 -9.40
CA ALA A 297 0.00 -7.34 -9.01
C ALA A 297 -0.11 -6.23 -7.94
N ASN A 298 -1.06 -5.31 -8.09
CA ASN A 298 -1.30 -4.25 -7.11
C ASN A 298 -1.77 -4.81 -5.77
N ALA A 299 -2.67 -5.79 -5.75
CA ALA A 299 -3.11 -6.44 -4.52
C ALA A 299 -1.94 -7.10 -3.78
N LEU A 300 -1.15 -7.93 -4.48
CA LEU A 300 -0.02 -8.66 -3.91
C LEU A 300 1.06 -7.71 -3.38
N VAL A 301 1.47 -6.72 -4.16
CA VAL A 301 2.51 -5.77 -3.74
C VAL A 301 2.00 -4.91 -2.57
N THR A 302 0.71 -4.55 -2.55
CA THR A 302 0.12 -3.80 -1.43
C THR A 302 0.09 -4.62 -0.16
N GLU A 303 -0.30 -5.90 -0.23
CA GLU A 303 -0.30 -6.83 0.90
C GLU A 303 1.11 -7.03 1.47
N LEU A 304 2.09 -7.30 0.60
CA LEU A 304 3.49 -7.47 1.00
C LEU A 304 4.08 -6.23 1.65
N VAL A 305 3.81 -5.06 1.07
CA VAL A 305 4.22 -3.78 1.66
C VAL A 305 3.52 -3.58 3.00
N ALA A 306 2.22 -3.87 3.11
CA ALA A 306 1.48 -3.72 4.36
C ALA A 306 2.04 -4.63 5.47
N GLU A 307 2.32 -5.90 5.17
CA GLU A 307 2.93 -6.85 6.12
C GLU A 307 4.30 -6.35 6.61
N GLN A 308 5.16 -5.88 5.69
CA GLN A 308 6.48 -5.38 6.05
C GLN A 308 6.43 -4.11 6.89
N LEU A 309 5.46 -3.23 6.62
CA LEU A 309 5.28 -2.02 7.40
C LEU A 309 4.82 -2.29 8.85
N VAL A 310 4.28 -3.48 9.14
CA VAL A 310 3.84 -3.89 10.49
C VAL A 310 4.98 -4.55 11.30
N ARG A 311 6.06 -5.01 10.67
CA ARG A 311 7.14 -5.74 11.37
C ARG A 311 7.93 -4.85 12.36
N PRO A 312 8.52 -5.44 13.41
CA PRO A 312 9.44 -4.75 14.31
C PRO A 312 10.62 -4.12 13.54
N GLY A 313 10.93 -2.85 13.83
CA GLY A 313 11.98 -2.10 13.12
C GLY A 313 11.52 -1.34 11.87
N SER A 314 10.24 -1.45 11.49
CA SER A 314 9.62 -0.60 10.46
C SER A 314 9.57 0.86 10.92
N PRO A 315 9.84 1.85 10.03
CA PRO A 315 9.67 3.28 10.34
C PRO A 315 8.19 3.73 10.30
N MET A 316 7.25 2.81 10.05
CA MET A 316 5.82 3.11 9.97
C MET A 316 5.23 3.71 11.27
N PRO A 317 5.54 3.22 12.48
CA PRO A 317 5.02 3.81 13.71
C PRO A 317 5.40 5.28 13.87
N ALA A 318 6.68 5.63 13.63
CA ALA A 318 7.16 7.01 13.67
C ALA A 318 6.52 7.90 12.60
N ALA A 319 6.27 7.36 11.40
CA ALA A 319 5.56 8.08 10.34
C ALA A 319 4.08 8.35 10.71
N MET A 320 3.44 7.40 11.39
CA MET A 320 2.04 7.51 11.83
C MET A 320 1.88 8.43 13.03
N GLU A 321 2.84 8.47 13.95
CA GLU A 321 2.88 9.43 15.07
C GLU A 321 2.83 10.86 14.54
N ARG A 322 3.67 11.20 13.56
CA ARG A 322 3.64 12.55 12.96
C ARG A 322 2.35 12.88 12.20
N ILE A 323 1.68 11.87 11.62
CA ILE A 323 0.37 12.05 10.97
C ILE A 323 -0.70 12.32 12.03
N ARG A 324 -0.63 11.62 13.18
CA ARG A 324 -1.53 11.86 14.32
C ARG A 324 -1.30 13.25 14.89
N ASP A 325 -0.05 13.65 15.14
CA ASP A 325 0.28 15.00 15.62
C ASP A 325 -0.27 16.10 14.70
N TYR A 326 -0.20 15.87 13.38
CA TYR A 326 -0.79 16.76 12.39
C TYR A 326 -2.33 16.76 12.43
N ALA A 327 -2.95 15.59 12.52
CA ALA A 327 -4.40 15.46 12.60
C ALA A 327 -4.95 16.08 13.90
N ASP A 328 -4.24 15.91 15.02
CA ASP A 328 -4.56 16.47 16.33
C ASP A 328 -4.41 18.00 16.34
N SER A 329 -3.34 18.51 15.72
CA SER A 329 -3.16 19.96 15.53
C SER A 329 -4.27 20.56 14.67
N ARG A 330 -4.73 19.85 13.62
CA ARG A 330 -5.85 20.27 12.77
C ARG A 330 -7.17 20.22 13.52
N ARG A 331 -7.38 19.19 14.35
CA ARG A 331 -8.59 19.04 15.18
C ARG A 331 -8.71 20.17 16.20
N ALA A 332 -7.60 20.55 16.83
CA ALA A 332 -7.57 21.65 17.79
C ALA A 332 -7.84 23.03 17.17
N ASN A 333 -7.50 23.21 15.89
CA ASN A 333 -7.59 24.52 15.21
C ASN A 333 -8.86 24.69 14.36
N GLU A 334 -9.50 23.59 13.94
CA GLU A 334 -10.62 23.61 12.98
C GLU A 334 -11.86 22.87 13.47
N ASP A 335 -11.91 22.49 14.76
CA ASP A 335 -13.03 21.77 15.40
C ASP A 335 -13.49 20.54 14.59
N LEU A 336 -12.53 19.77 14.07
CA LEU A 336 -12.82 18.59 13.26
C LEU A 336 -13.60 17.54 14.07
N SER A 337 -14.65 17.01 13.47
CA SER A 337 -15.34 15.83 14.00
C SER A 337 -14.40 14.62 14.07
N THR A 338 -14.72 13.66 14.94
CA THR A 338 -13.96 12.41 15.08
C THR A 338 -13.85 11.65 13.75
N GLU A 339 -14.91 11.68 12.92
CA GLU A 339 -14.90 11.06 11.59
C GLU A 339 -13.93 11.75 10.63
N GLN A 340 -13.91 13.09 10.60
CA GLN A 340 -12.99 13.85 9.75
C GLN A 340 -11.53 13.68 10.18
N TRP A 341 -11.28 13.60 11.49
CA TRP A 341 -9.96 13.31 12.04
C TRP A 341 -9.48 11.91 11.65
N GLN A 342 -10.35 10.89 11.79
CA GLN A 342 -10.03 9.52 11.41
C GLN A 342 -9.75 9.42 9.90
N ALA A 343 -10.56 10.09 9.07
CA ALA A 343 -10.36 10.15 7.63
C ALA A 343 -9.01 10.78 7.23
N LEU A 344 -8.52 11.78 7.98
CA LEU A 344 -7.19 12.37 7.74
C LEU A 344 -6.06 11.38 8.04
N ILE A 345 -6.18 10.62 9.12
CA ILE A 345 -5.22 9.57 9.49
C ILE A 345 -5.21 8.46 8.45
N ASP A 346 -6.39 7.98 8.06
CA ASP A 346 -6.53 6.88 7.09
C ASP A 346 -6.03 7.29 5.70
N ARG A 347 -6.29 8.54 5.29
CA ARG A 347 -5.73 9.11 4.06
C ARG A 347 -4.21 9.24 4.14
N GLY A 348 -3.67 9.67 5.28
CA GLY A 348 -2.24 9.75 5.52
C GLY A 348 -1.55 8.38 5.42
N ARG A 349 -2.15 7.36 6.04
CA ARG A 349 -1.70 5.96 5.97
C ARG A 349 -1.72 5.44 4.53
N SER A 350 -2.82 5.64 3.81
CA SER A 350 -2.99 5.19 2.43
C SER A 350 -1.94 5.79 1.49
N GLN A 351 -1.61 7.09 1.65
CA GLN A 351 -0.57 7.74 0.88
C GLN A 351 0.84 7.17 1.12
N ILE A 352 1.15 6.76 2.36
CA ILE A 352 2.43 6.11 2.68
C ILE A 352 2.53 4.77 1.97
N VAL A 353 1.48 3.94 2.08
CA VAL A 353 1.43 2.62 1.45
C VAL A 353 1.53 2.74 -0.07
N GLU A 354 0.79 3.65 -0.70
CA GLU A 354 0.83 3.87 -2.14
C GLU A 354 2.23 4.26 -2.64
N ARG A 355 2.94 5.12 -1.91
CA ARG A 355 4.32 5.50 -2.23
C ARG A 355 5.30 4.34 -2.06
N ALA A 356 5.13 3.52 -1.03
CA ALA A 356 5.94 2.34 -0.82
C ALA A 356 5.73 1.30 -1.94
N VAL A 357 4.49 1.04 -2.35
CA VAL A 357 4.13 0.18 -3.50
C VAL A 357 4.76 0.72 -4.80
N ASN A 358 4.64 2.02 -5.07
CA ASN A 358 5.30 2.65 -6.21
C ASN A 358 6.84 2.57 -6.12
N GLY A 359 7.40 2.57 -4.91
CA GLY A 359 8.82 2.35 -4.67
C GLY A 359 9.28 0.95 -5.11
N VAL A 360 8.46 -0.07 -4.88
CA VAL A 360 8.70 -1.45 -5.37
C VAL A 360 8.63 -1.50 -6.90
N TYR A 361 7.61 -0.90 -7.52
CA TYR A 361 7.51 -0.87 -8.98
C TYR A 361 8.65 -0.11 -9.66
N GLN A 362 9.17 0.96 -9.04
CA GLN A 362 10.35 1.66 -9.54
C GLN A 362 11.60 0.77 -9.55
N LEU A 363 11.78 -0.06 -8.52
CA LEU A 363 12.87 -1.04 -8.49
C LEU A 363 12.70 -2.09 -9.60
N LEU A 364 11.50 -2.67 -9.72
CA LEU A 364 11.20 -3.66 -10.76
C LEU A 364 11.40 -3.12 -12.18
N ARG A 365 11.06 -1.85 -12.43
CA ARG A 365 11.29 -1.19 -13.74
C ARG A 365 12.76 -0.99 -14.05
N ALA A 366 13.60 -0.80 -13.04
CA ALA A 366 15.03 -0.53 -13.18
C ALA A 366 15.87 -1.79 -13.45
N MET A 367 15.29 -2.99 -13.32
CA MET A 367 15.96 -4.27 -13.59
C MET A 367 16.07 -4.57 -15.10
N SER A 368 17.17 -5.22 -15.50
CA SER A 368 17.46 -5.58 -16.89
C SER A 368 16.57 -6.74 -17.35
N THR A 369 16.20 -6.81 -18.63
CA THR A 369 15.41 -7.91 -19.22
C THR A 369 16.06 -9.29 -19.10
N GLU A 370 17.37 -9.36 -18.86
CA GLU A 370 18.15 -10.58 -18.75
C GLU A 370 18.08 -11.22 -17.35
N GLU A 371 17.88 -10.41 -16.30
CA GLU A 371 17.58 -10.88 -14.93
C GLU A 371 16.10 -11.30 -14.75
N LEU A 372 15.27 -11.09 -15.79
CA LEU A 372 13.81 -11.25 -15.78
C LEU A 372 13.31 -12.56 -16.41
N THR A 373 14.20 -13.50 -16.69
CA THR A 373 13.94 -14.75 -17.43
C THR A 373 13.75 -15.96 -16.53
N VAL A 374 12.97 -15.83 -15.45
CA VAL A 374 12.46 -17.00 -14.73
C VAL A 374 10.94 -16.96 -14.71
N ARG A 375 10.36 -17.17 -15.89
CA ARG A 375 8.94 -17.52 -16.02
C ARG A 375 8.83 -19.02 -16.00
N THR A 376 8.63 -19.60 -14.81
CA THR A 376 8.15 -20.98 -14.80
C THR A 376 6.67 -20.97 -15.21
N PRO A 377 6.20 -21.97 -15.97
CA PRO A 377 4.79 -22.07 -16.37
C PRO A 377 3.82 -21.93 -15.20
N MET A 378 4.23 -22.41 -14.01
CA MET A 378 3.47 -22.28 -12.76
C MET A 378 3.29 -20.82 -12.30
N LEU A 379 4.33 -19.98 -12.43
CA LEU A 379 4.26 -18.57 -12.06
C LEU A 379 3.41 -17.76 -13.04
N GLU A 380 3.49 -18.05 -14.34
CA GLU A 380 2.59 -17.44 -15.34
C GLU A 380 1.14 -17.80 -15.08
N LEU A 381 0.88 -19.06 -14.75
CA LEU A 381 -0.45 -19.51 -14.37
C LEU A 381 -0.97 -18.74 -13.18
N MET A 382 -0.19 -18.69 -12.11
CA MET A 382 -0.57 -17.94 -10.94
C MET A 382 -0.59 -16.43 -11.18
N GLY A 383 -0.23 -15.89 -12.34
CA GLY A 383 -0.48 -14.50 -12.74
C GLY A 383 -1.86 -14.25 -13.37
N MET A 384 -2.54 -15.29 -13.88
CA MET A 384 -3.77 -15.16 -14.66
C MET A 384 -5.01 -14.77 -13.82
N ASP A 385 -6.03 -14.22 -14.47
CA ASP A 385 -7.36 -13.99 -13.85
C ASP A 385 -8.10 -15.33 -13.64
N TYR A 386 -8.96 -15.42 -12.61
CA TYR A 386 -9.63 -16.66 -12.21
C TYR A 386 -10.51 -17.23 -13.33
N GLU A 387 -11.31 -16.37 -13.96
CA GLU A 387 -12.20 -16.76 -15.06
C GLU A 387 -11.42 -17.26 -16.28
N ARG A 388 -10.30 -16.60 -16.60
CA ARG A 388 -9.43 -17.01 -17.71
C ARG A 388 -8.71 -18.33 -17.45
N MET A 389 -8.31 -18.56 -16.20
CA MET A 389 -7.68 -19.80 -15.78
C MET A 389 -8.67 -20.97 -15.78
N ALA A 390 -9.92 -20.75 -15.36
CA ALA A 390 -10.97 -21.76 -15.40
C ALA A 390 -11.30 -22.19 -16.83
N VAL A 391 -11.36 -21.23 -17.77
CA VAL A 391 -11.59 -21.49 -19.20
C VAL A 391 -10.39 -22.23 -19.82
N ALA A 392 -9.16 -21.76 -19.59
CA ALA A 392 -7.95 -22.40 -20.10
C ALA A 392 -7.77 -23.84 -19.57
N ALA A 393 -8.02 -24.07 -18.27
CA ALA A 393 -7.98 -25.41 -17.68
C ALA A 393 -9.04 -26.35 -18.29
N ALA A 394 -10.22 -25.82 -18.61
CA ALA A 394 -11.26 -26.59 -19.26
C ALA A 394 -10.87 -26.95 -20.69
N ASP A 395 -10.46 -25.97 -21.51
CA ASP A 395 -10.19 -26.12 -22.94
C ASP A 395 -9.06 -27.12 -23.24
N GLU A 396 -8.02 -27.16 -22.41
CA GLU A 396 -6.90 -28.10 -22.60
C GLU A 396 -7.21 -29.53 -22.16
N GLN A 397 -8.12 -29.74 -21.20
CA GLN A 397 -8.57 -31.08 -20.79
C GLN A 397 -9.34 -31.80 -21.92
N ALA A 398 -9.85 -31.06 -22.91
CA ALA A 398 -10.46 -31.62 -24.11
C ALA A 398 -9.43 -32.07 -25.18
N GLN A 399 -8.17 -31.63 -25.09
CA GLN A 399 -7.13 -31.88 -26.09
C GLN A 399 -6.12 -32.98 -25.71
N GLY A 400 -6.12 -33.46 -24.46
CA GLY A 400 -5.52 -34.75 -24.11
C GLY A 400 -3.99 -34.87 -24.18
N GLU A 401 -3.21 -33.82 -23.92
CA GLU A 401 -1.73 -33.89 -23.89
C GLU A 401 -1.08 -33.42 -22.57
N GLY A 402 0.01 -34.10 -22.19
CA GLY A 402 0.66 -34.10 -20.86
C GLY A 402 1.34 -32.82 -20.36
N ALA A 403 1.13 -31.66 -20.98
CA ALA A 403 1.43 -30.35 -20.36
C ALA A 403 0.38 -29.96 -19.28
N SER A 404 -0.68 -30.78 -19.19
CA SER A 404 -2.00 -30.64 -18.56
C SER A 404 -2.07 -30.52 -17.02
N ASP A 405 -1.10 -31.01 -16.24
CA ASP A 405 -1.31 -31.14 -14.78
C ASP A 405 -1.04 -29.84 -13.99
N LEU A 406 -0.14 -28.98 -14.50
CA LEU A 406 0.29 -27.75 -13.82
C LEU A 406 -0.79 -26.66 -13.80
N ILE A 407 -1.57 -26.53 -14.89
CA ILE A 407 -2.66 -25.55 -14.99
C ILE A 407 -3.77 -25.89 -14.00
N HIS A 408 -4.19 -27.15 -14.01
CA HIS A 408 -5.25 -27.66 -13.16
C HIS A 408 -4.82 -27.72 -11.68
N PHE A 409 -3.55 -28.07 -11.40
CA PHE A 409 -2.95 -27.98 -10.07
C PHE A 409 -2.91 -26.53 -9.57
N GLY A 410 -2.50 -25.57 -10.40
CA GLY A 410 -2.45 -24.15 -10.04
C GLY A 410 -3.82 -23.52 -9.79
N PHE A 411 -4.83 -23.89 -10.58
CA PHE A 411 -6.22 -23.49 -10.35
C PHE A 411 -6.74 -24.01 -9.02
N ARG A 412 -6.60 -25.32 -8.75
CA ARG A 412 -7.04 -25.93 -7.49
C ARG A 412 -6.28 -25.37 -6.29
N LEU A 413 -4.96 -25.20 -6.39
CA LEU A 413 -4.13 -24.59 -5.34
C LEU A 413 -4.63 -23.19 -4.97
N ARG A 414 -4.89 -22.34 -5.95
CA ARG A 414 -5.37 -20.98 -5.73
C ARG A 414 -6.81 -20.96 -5.19
N SER A 415 -7.69 -21.76 -5.77
CA SER A 415 -9.09 -21.87 -5.36
C SER A 415 -9.18 -22.34 -3.91
N TYR A 416 -8.49 -23.43 -3.57
CA TYR A 416 -8.47 -24.00 -2.23
C TYR A 416 -7.78 -23.09 -1.22
N SER A 417 -6.69 -22.41 -1.60
CA SER A 417 -6.05 -21.42 -0.72
C SER A 417 -6.99 -20.25 -0.39
N SER A 418 -7.73 -19.75 -1.39
CA SER A 418 -8.68 -18.65 -1.21
C SER A 418 -9.86 -19.06 -0.32
N ARG A 419 -10.43 -20.26 -0.54
CA ARG A 419 -11.50 -20.82 0.29
C ARG A 419 -11.03 -21.09 1.71
N LEU A 420 -9.83 -21.65 1.87
CA LEU A 420 -9.22 -21.87 3.18
C LEU A 420 -9.09 -20.54 3.96
N ALA A 421 -8.60 -19.49 3.32
CA ALA A 421 -8.49 -18.16 3.94
C ALA A 421 -9.88 -17.57 4.29
N HIS A 422 -10.88 -17.73 3.42
CA HIS A 422 -12.26 -17.31 3.69
C HIS A 422 -12.83 -18.03 4.92
N HIS A 423 -12.77 -19.36 4.96
CA HIS A 423 -13.30 -20.13 6.08
C HIS A 423 -12.53 -19.90 7.37
N ARG A 424 -11.21 -19.65 7.31
CA ARG A 424 -10.43 -19.24 8.48
C ARG A 424 -10.97 -17.94 9.09
N ARG A 425 -11.21 -16.92 8.26
CA ARG A 425 -11.79 -15.64 8.73
C ARG A 425 -13.19 -15.83 9.31
N GLN A 426 -14.03 -16.64 8.67
CA GLN A 426 -15.40 -16.87 9.13
C GLN A 426 -15.43 -17.69 10.43
N ALA A 427 -14.58 -18.70 10.58
CA ALA A 427 -14.45 -19.46 11.82
C ALA A 427 -14.05 -18.56 12.99
N GLU A 428 -13.03 -17.70 12.80
CA GLU A 428 -12.58 -16.75 13.82
C GLU A 428 -13.66 -15.73 14.18
N HIS A 429 -14.33 -15.17 13.16
CA HIS A 429 -15.40 -14.21 13.36
C HIS A 429 -16.55 -14.79 14.20
N ASN A 430 -17.05 -15.96 13.83
CA ASN A 430 -18.14 -16.64 14.52
C ASN A 430 -17.73 -17.10 15.93
N ARG A 431 -16.49 -17.60 16.10
CA ARG A 431 -15.94 -17.94 17.42
C ARG A 431 -15.96 -16.74 18.36
N ARG A 432 -15.52 -15.57 17.88
CA ARG A 432 -15.51 -14.34 18.68
C ARG A 432 -16.91 -13.93 19.12
N LEU A 433 -17.91 -14.07 18.25
CA LEU A 433 -19.32 -13.77 18.59
C LEU A 433 -19.90 -14.79 19.58
N ALA A 434 -19.64 -16.08 19.38
CA ALA A 434 -20.05 -17.14 20.30
C ALA A 434 -19.44 -16.95 21.70
N LEU A 435 -18.13 -16.70 21.78
CA LEU A 435 -17.43 -16.43 23.05
C LEU A 435 -17.94 -15.16 23.75
N ARG A 436 -18.31 -14.13 22.99
CA ARG A 436 -18.92 -12.92 23.56
C ARG A 436 -20.25 -13.25 24.23
N TRP A 437 -21.09 -14.04 23.57
CA TRP A 437 -22.36 -14.49 24.13
C TRP A 437 -22.15 -15.37 25.37
N GLU A 438 -21.24 -16.35 25.32
CA GLU A 438 -20.92 -17.24 26.45
C GLU A 438 -20.42 -16.47 27.68
N ARG A 439 -19.61 -15.43 27.48
CA ARG A 439 -19.17 -14.55 28.58
C ARG A 439 -20.31 -13.76 29.19
N SER A 440 -21.26 -13.29 28.37
CA SER A 440 -22.46 -12.60 28.85
C SER A 440 -23.42 -13.54 29.58
N ASP A 441 -23.52 -14.79 29.13
CA ASP A 441 -24.33 -15.84 29.76
C ASP A 441 -23.73 -16.26 31.12
N ALA A 442 -22.40 -16.40 31.20
CA ALA A 442 -21.69 -16.74 32.45
C ALA A 442 -21.83 -15.70 33.57
N VAL A 443 -22.27 -14.47 33.26
CA VAL A 443 -22.57 -13.42 34.23
C VAL A 443 -24.07 -13.10 34.32
N ASP A 444 -24.93 -13.97 33.77
CA ASP A 444 -26.40 -13.84 33.75
C ASP A 444 -26.91 -12.53 33.09
N VAL A 445 -26.16 -11.97 32.13
CA VAL A 445 -26.51 -10.74 31.39
C VAL A 445 -27.02 -11.05 29.98
N ALA A 446 -26.80 -12.25 29.47
CA ALA A 446 -27.32 -12.64 28.15
C ALA A 446 -28.85 -12.76 28.17
N ALA A 447 -29.52 -12.13 27.19
CA ALA A 447 -30.96 -12.29 27.02
C ALA A 447 -31.27 -13.73 26.59
N VAL A 448 -32.17 -14.43 27.27
CA VAL A 448 -32.56 -15.81 26.95
C VAL A 448 -33.05 -15.93 25.50
N ASP A 449 -33.80 -14.94 25.02
CA ASP A 449 -34.33 -14.89 23.66
C ASP A 449 -33.23 -14.78 22.59
N SER A 450 -32.00 -14.36 22.95
CA SER A 450 -30.86 -14.25 22.03
C SER A 450 -30.16 -15.58 21.75
N ARG A 451 -30.59 -16.66 22.38
CA ARG A 451 -30.02 -18.01 22.21
C ARG A 451 -29.96 -18.50 20.73
N PRO A 452 -30.93 -18.20 19.85
CA PRO A 452 -30.83 -18.57 18.44
C PRO A 452 -29.62 -17.99 17.72
N LEU A 453 -29.16 -16.77 18.09
CA LEU A 453 -27.94 -16.19 17.54
C LEU A 453 -26.70 -16.97 17.98
N TYR A 454 -26.63 -17.35 19.26
CA TYR A 454 -25.54 -18.17 19.77
C TYR A 454 -25.47 -19.53 19.06
N ASP A 455 -26.60 -20.22 18.94
CA ASP A 455 -26.66 -21.53 18.30
C ASP A 455 -26.25 -21.42 16.82
N HIS A 456 -26.61 -20.32 16.13
CA HIS A 456 -26.12 -20.01 14.78
C HIS A 456 -24.60 -19.80 14.74
N TYR A 457 -24.04 -18.89 15.56
CA TYR A 457 -22.60 -18.61 15.57
C TYR A 457 -21.76 -19.85 15.90
N ARG A 458 -22.21 -20.63 16.88
CA ARG A 458 -21.53 -21.87 17.27
C ARG A 458 -21.55 -22.90 16.14
N PHE A 459 -22.66 -22.99 15.39
CA PHE A 459 -22.76 -23.87 14.24
C PHE A 459 -21.87 -23.39 13.09
N GLU A 460 -21.92 -22.11 12.71
CA GLU A 460 -21.09 -21.55 11.63
C GLU A 460 -19.59 -21.66 11.95
N GLN A 461 -19.20 -21.45 13.21
CA GLN A 461 -17.81 -21.69 13.64
C GLN A 461 -17.39 -23.13 13.30
N ARG A 462 -18.13 -24.13 13.78
CA ARG A 462 -17.81 -25.55 13.56
C ARG A 462 -17.87 -25.93 12.09
N TRP A 463 -18.85 -25.42 11.37
CA TRP A 463 -18.99 -25.61 9.92
C TRP A 463 -17.72 -25.14 9.20
N HIS A 464 -17.27 -23.93 9.48
CA HIS A 464 -16.08 -23.39 8.86
C HIS A 464 -14.80 -24.11 9.27
N GLU A 465 -14.66 -24.54 10.53
CA GLU A 465 -13.54 -25.38 10.99
C GLU A 465 -13.48 -26.72 10.23
N GLN A 466 -14.63 -27.37 10.00
CA GLN A 466 -14.70 -28.61 9.22
C GLN A 466 -14.34 -28.40 7.74
N VAL A 467 -14.82 -27.30 7.14
CA VAL A 467 -14.49 -26.96 5.75
C VAL A 467 -13.02 -26.55 5.62
N MET A 468 -12.42 -25.92 6.62
CA MET A 468 -10.98 -25.67 6.67
C MET A 468 -10.19 -26.98 6.65
N ALA A 469 -10.57 -27.96 7.48
CA ALA A 469 -9.93 -29.27 7.49
C ALA A 469 -9.99 -29.96 6.11
N LYS A 470 -11.12 -29.82 5.39
CA LYS A 470 -11.25 -30.29 4.00
C LYS A 470 -10.20 -29.65 3.08
N TYR A 471 -10.02 -28.32 3.13
CA TYR A 471 -9.08 -27.63 2.25
C TYR A 471 -7.61 -27.78 2.68
N GLN A 472 -7.34 -27.92 3.98
CA GLN A 472 -6.02 -28.25 4.51
C GLN A 472 -5.57 -29.64 4.09
N HIS A 473 -6.49 -30.62 3.99
CA HIS A 473 -6.18 -31.94 3.44
C HIS A 473 -5.63 -31.86 2.00
N PHE A 474 -6.12 -30.91 1.19
CA PHE A 474 -5.60 -30.70 -0.16
C PHE A 474 -4.32 -29.84 -0.20
N LEU A 475 -3.95 -29.19 0.90
CA LEU A 475 -2.86 -28.22 1.01
C LEU A 475 -1.93 -28.49 2.20
N PRO A 476 -1.42 -29.73 2.39
CA PRO A 476 -0.63 -30.08 3.58
C PRO A 476 0.69 -29.28 3.66
N PHE A 477 1.27 -28.93 2.51
CA PHE A 477 2.54 -28.19 2.41
C PHE A 477 2.45 -26.70 2.80
N LEU A 478 1.25 -26.19 3.12
CA LEU A 478 1.09 -24.83 3.64
C LEU A 478 1.18 -24.76 5.16
N ALA A 479 1.24 -25.91 5.86
CA ALA A 479 1.43 -25.95 7.29
C ALA A 479 2.88 -25.58 7.63
N ASP A 480 3.07 -24.51 8.40
CA ASP A 480 4.38 -24.10 8.91
C ASP A 480 4.38 -24.22 10.44
N SER A 481 5.00 -25.28 10.95
CA SER A 481 5.17 -25.55 12.39
C SER A 481 6.25 -24.67 13.03
N SER A 482 7.18 -24.12 12.23
CA SER A 482 8.29 -23.32 12.75
C SER A 482 7.82 -22.01 13.40
N ALA A 483 6.76 -21.42 12.84
CA ALA A 483 6.13 -20.19 13.34
C ALA A 483 5.51 -20.31 14.75
N TRP A 484 5.30 -21.53 15.27
CA TRP A 484 4.59 -21.78 16.53
C TRP A 484 5.50 -22.18 17.69
N HIS A 485 6.81 -22.28 17.47
CA HIS A 485 7.76 -22.73 18.50
C HIS A 485 7.74 -21.84 19.75
N GLU A 486 7.67 -20.52 19.59
CA GLU A 486 7.62 -19.59 20.74
C GLU A 486 6.34 -19.78 21.58
N GLU A 487 5.20 -19.97 20.92
CA GLU A 487 3.91 -20.15 21.60
C GLU A 487 3.80 -21.53 22.26
N GLN A 488 4.36 -22.56 21.64
CA GLN A 488 4.52 -23.90 22.20
C GLN A 488 5.41 -23.86 23.44
N GLN A 489 6.57 -23.20 23.37
CA GLN A 489 7.49 -23.07 24.50
C GLN A 489 6.82 -22.32 25.65
N ALA A 490 6.14 -21.21 25.36
CA ALA A 490 5.44 -20.43 26.38
C ALA A 490 4.31 -21.24 27.07
N LEU A 491 3.65 -22.14 26.34
CA LEU A 491 2.65 -23.05 26.90
C LEU A 491 3.29 -24.13 27.78
N SER A 492 4.37 -24.75 27.31
CA SER A 492 5.15 -25.73 28.07
C SER A 492 5.71 -25.14 29.35
N ASP A 493 6.32 -23.95 29.30
CA ASP A 493 6.84 -23.23 30.46
C ASP A 493 5.74 -22.91 31.48
N TYR A 494 4.55 -22.55 30.99
CA TYR A 494 3.39 -22.32 31.87
C TYR A 494 2.90 -23.61 32.52
N GLY A 495 2.82 -24.71 31.75
CA GLY A 495 2.46 -26.04 32.25
C GLY A 495 3.44 -26.55 33.29
N ALA A 496 4.76 -26.39 33.04
CA ALA A 496 5.81 -26.73 34.00
C ALA A 496 5.65 -25.98 35.32
N ARG A 497 5.38 -24.67 35.28
CA ARG A 497 5.10 -23.89 36.51
C ARG A 497 3.86 -24.37 37.27
N LEU A 498 2.80 -24.77 36.55
CA LEU A 498 1.60 -25.34 37.17
C LEU A 498 1.92 -26.67 37.85
N LEU A 499 2.66 -27.57 37.19
CA LEU A 499 3.09 -28.84 37.75
C LEU A 499 4.00 -28.64 38.97
N SER A 500 4.97 -27.73 38.90
CA SER A 500 5.84 -27.39 40.03
C SER A 500 5.05 -26.86 41.23
N LEU A 501 4.01 -26.06 41.01
CA LEU A 501 3.14 -25.58 42.09
C LEU A 501 2.29 -26.71 42.68
N MET A 502 1.81 -27.64 41.86
CA MET A 502 1.10 -28.84 42.32
C MET A 502 2.02 -29.75 43.14
N SER A 503 3.27 -29.92 42.72
CA SER A 503 4.31 -30.67 43.44
C SER A 503 4.67 -30.01 44.78
N LEU A 504 4.88 -28.68 44.80
CA LEU A 504 5.06 -27.91 46.03
C LEU A 504 3.88 -28.15 47.00
N ARG A 505 2.65 -28.10 46.48
CA ARG A 505 1.43 -28.31 47.29
C ARG A 505 1.31 -29.73 47.86
N ALA A 506 1.85 -30.72 47.17
CA ALA A 506 1.86 -32.13 47.58
C ALA A 506 3.01 -32.47 48.55
N ASP A 507 4.02 -31.61 48.67
CA ASP A 507 5.18 -31.87 49.51
C ASP A 507 4.83 -31.84 51.01
N ALA A 508 4.88 -33.03 51.62
CA ALA A 508 4.59 -33.22 53.04
C ALA A 508 5.75 -32.76 53.96
N SER A 509 6.96 -32.60 53.44
CA SER A 509 8.14 -32.21 54.22
C SER A 509 8.06 -30.73 54.63
N LEU A 510 7.68 -29.86 53.70
CA LEU A 510 7.46 -28.43 53.93
C LEU A 510 6.35 -28.16 54.94
N ALA A 511 5.31 -28.98 54.95
CA ALA A 511 4.21 -28.86 55.90
C ALA A 511 4.60 -29.18 57.36
N ARG A 512 5.73 -29.85 57.59
CA ARG A 512 6.25 -30.19 58.92
C ARG A 512 7.29 -29.19 59.44
N MET A 513 7.69 -28.22 58.61
CA MET A 513 8.69 -27.22 58.98
C MET A 513 8.10 -26.19 59.94
N LYS A 514 8.88 -25.84 60.97
CA LYS A 514 8.52 -24.80 61.96
C LYS A 514 9.00 -23.40 61.54
N ASP A 515 10.06 -23.34 60.74
CA ASP A 515 10.61 -22.09 60.21
C ASP A 515 9.93 -21.74 58.88
N VAL A 516 9.30 -20.57 58.85
CA VAL A 516 8.48 -20.08 57.74
C VAL A 516 9.35 -19.56 56.60
N GLU A 517 10.48 -18.91 56.92
CA GLU A 517 11.39 -18.34 55.92
C GLU A 517 12.16 -19.46 55.22
N GLU A 518 12.57 -20.48 55.97
CA GLU A 518 13.25 -21.64 55.40
C GLU A 518 12.32 -22.45 54.48
N ALA A 519 11.04 -22.61 54.84
CA ALA A 519 10.06 -23.26 53.97
C ALA A 519 9.83 -22.48 52.66
N GLU A 520 9.83 -21.14 52.72
CA GLU A 520 9.75 -20.30 51.52
C GLU A 520 11.00 -20.39 50.65
N ARG A 521 12.19 -20.44 51.26
CA ARG A 521 13.47 -20.62 50.56
C ARG A 521 13.50 -21.94 49.80
N ILE A 522 13.15 -23.05 50.44
CA ILE A 522 13.08 -24.37 49.80
C ILE A 522 12.03 -24.40 48.69
N GLY A 523 10.88 -23.74 48.88
CA GLY A 523 9.87 -23.61 47.84
C GLY A 523 10.42 -22.97 46.55
N ARG A 524 11.26 -21.95 46.69
CA ARG A 524 11.91 -21.26 45.56
C ARG A 524 13.07 -22.04 44.97
N GLU A 525 13.90 -22.66 45.81
CA GLU A 525 15.08 -23.39 45.35
C GLU A 525 14.74 -24.72 44.67
N VAL A 526 13.76 -25.47 45.20
CA VAL A 526 13.44 -26.83 44.72
C VAL A 526 12.33 -26.81 43.67
N TYR A 527 11.32 -25.95 43.84
CA TYR A 527 10.13 -25.95 42.98
C TYR A 527 10.06 -24.72 42.07
N ASP A 528 10.97 -23.75 42.18
CA ASP A 528 10.89 -22.44 41.50
C ASP A 528 9.51 -21.78 41.67
N GLN A 529 8.92 -21.95 42.87
CA GLN A 529 7.59 -21.42 43.18
C GLN A 529 7.58 -20.72 44.54
N PRO A 530 7.06 -19.49 44.62
CA PRO A 530 6.78 -18.86 45.90
C PRO A 530 5.57 -19.54 46.56
N GLY A 531 5.58 -19.64 47.89
CA GLY A 531 4.45 -20.15 48.66
C GLY A 531 4.75 -21.33 49.59
N GLY A 532 6.01 -21.70 49.78
CA GLY A 532 6.40 -22.69 50.78
C GLY A 532 6.00 -22.28 52.20
N ARG A 533 6.03 -20.97 52.51
CA ARG A 533 5.49 -20.40 53.76
C ARG A 533 4.01 -20.70 54.03
N HIS A 534 3.22 -20.93 52.97
CA HIS A 534 1.78 -21.19 53.14
C HIS A 534 1.51 -22.64 53.58
N LEU A 535 2.47 -23.55 53.39
CA LEU A 535 2.33 -24.93 53.85
C LEU A 535 2.50 -25.08 55.36
N THR A 536 3.26 -24.18 56.01
CA THR A 536 3.44 -24.15 57.48
C THR A 536 2.21 -23.57 58.20
N GLN A 537 1.35 -22.84 57.49
CA GLN A 537 0.10 -22.24 58.00
C GLN A 537 -1.10 -23.21 58.02
N GLY A 538 -0.87 -24.50 57.73
CA GLY A 538 -1.90 -25.53 57.78
C GLY A 538 -3.02 -25.34 56.75
N ARG A 539 -4.28 -25.49 57.16
CA ARG A 539 -5.45 -25.52 56.26
C ARG A 539 -5.68 -24.19 55.51
N ALA A 540 -5.43 -23.06 56.15
CA ALA A 540 -5.65 -21.73 55.56
C ALA A 540 -4.66 -21.44 54.42
N GLY A 541 -3.37 -21.71 54.62
CA GLY A 541 -2.37 -21.51 53.57
C GLY A 541 -2.47 -22.54 52.44
N ARG A 542 -2.88 -23.78 52.73
CA ARG A 542 -3.23 -24.77 51.69
C ARG A 542 -4.38 -24.29 50.80
N ALA A 543 -5.41 -23.66 51.37
CA ALA A 543 -6.52 -23.10 50.58
C ALA A 543 -6.07 -21.98 49.62
N VAL A 544 -5.07 -21.17 50.00
CA VAL A 544 -4.47 -20.15 49.13
C VAL A 544 -3.76 -20.80 47.94
N LEU A 545 -2.97 -21.85 48.19
CA LEU A 545 -2.30 -22.60 47.13
C LEU A 545 -3.30 -23.33 46.22
N ASP A 546 -4.34 -23.94 46.80
CA ASP A 546 -5.40 -24.63 46.04
C ASP A 546 -6.16 -23.64 45.14
N GLY A 547 -6.47 -22.44 45.63
CA GLY A 547 -7.07 -21.36 44.84
C GLY A 547 -6.16 -20.84 43.72
N ARG A 548 -4.85 -20.74 43.98
CA ARG A 548 -3.85 -20.38 42.96
C ARG A 548 -3.71 -21.46 41.89
N ILE A 549 -3.65 -22.73 42.27
CA ILE A 549 -3.64 -23.89 41.35
C ILE A 549 -4.90 -23.88 40.49
N ALA A 550 -6.09 -23.69 41.08
CA ALA A 550 -7.34 -23.62 40.33
C ALA A 550 -7.34 -22.48 39.31
N THR A 551 -6.83 -21.30 39.70
CA THR A 551 -6.71 -20.14 38.80
C THR A 551 -5.71 -20.40 37.67
N MET A 552 -4.53 -20.92 37.99
CA MET A 552 -3.49 -21.23 36.99
C MET A 552 -3.94 -22.34 36.05
N LYS A 553 -4.64 -23.36 36.56
CA LYS A 553 -5.21 -24.44 35.74
C LYS A 553 -6.23 -23.89 34.75
N ARG A 554 -7.15 -23.02 35.19
CA ARG A 554 -8.12 -22.37 34.30
C ARG A 554 -7.41 -21.58 33.19
N VAL A 555 -6.40 -20.79 33.54
CA VAL A 555 -5.62 -20.01 32.57
C VAL A 555 -4.82 -20.92 31.61
N TYR A 556 -4.29 -22.04 32.10
CA TYR A 556 -3.61 -23.02 31.25
C TYR A 556 -4.60 -23.64 30.26
N ASP A 557 -5.76 -24.10 30.73
CA ASP A 557 -6.80 -24.70 29.90
C ASP A 557 -7.30 -23.72 28.83
N GLU A 558 -7.45 -22.43 29.17
CA GLU A 558 -7.77 -21.35 28.23
C GLU A 558 -6.68 -21.17 27.16
N ARG A 559 -5.40 -21.13 27.56
CA ARG A 559 -4.26 -21.02 26.62
C ARG A 559 -4.14 -22.23 25.70
N VAL A 560 -4.36 -23.44 26.22
CA VAL A 560 -4.39 -24.67 25.42
C VAL A 560 -5.51 -24.60 24.38
N ALA A 561 -6.71 -24.17 24.79
CA ALA A 561 -7.85 -24.05 23.89
C ALA A 561 -7.65 -22.95 22.83
N GLU A 562 -6.99 -21.85 23.19
CA GLU A 562 -6.62 -20.79 22.26
C GLU A 562 -5.59 -21.28 21.24
N LEU A 563 -4.49 -21.88 21.70
CA LEU A 563 -3.43 -22.40 20.84
C LEU A 563 -3.96 -23.49 19.90
N ARG A 564 -4.76 -24.45 20.40
CA ARG A 564 -5.38 -25.49 19.56
C ARG A 564 -6.21 -24.92 18.42
N SER A 565 -7.00 -23.87 18.68
CA SER A 565 -7.82 -23.26 17.64
C SER A 565 -6.97 -22.48 16.63
N ARG A 566 -5.90 -21.81 17.07
CA ARG A 566 -4.96 -21.13 16.17
C ARG A 566 -4.19 -22.12 15.29
N LEU A 567 -3.75 -23.24 15.86
CA LEU A 567 -3.09 -24.34 15.15
C LEU A 567 -4.03 -25.04 14.15
N ALA A 568 -5.29 -25.29 14.55
CA ALA A 568 -6.31 -25.78 13.63
C ALA A 568 -6.52 -24.83 12.44
N GLY A 569 -6.32 -23.53 12.63
CA GLY A 569 -6.24 -22.52 11.57
C GLY A 569 -5.18 -22.82 10.51
N SER A 570 -4.05 -23.40 10.92
CA SER A 570 -2.85 -23.62 10.12
C SER A 570 -2.65 -25.07 9.66
N GLY A 571 -3.60 -25.97 9.95
CA GLY A 571 -3.48 -27.40 9.62
C GLY A 571 -2.49 -28.14 10.53
N LEU A 572 -2.38 -27.68 11.78
CA LEU A 572 -1.54 -28.26 12.81
C LEU A 572 -2.39 -28.72 13.99
N VAL A 573 -1.93 -29.74 14.69
CA VAL A 573 -2.58 -30.26 15.90
C VAL A 573 -1.60 -30.21 17.07
N LEU A 574 -2.12 -29.84 18.24
CA LEU A 574 -1.38 -29.90 19.49
C LEU A 574 -1.59 -31.27 20.15
N GLU A 575 -0.54 -32.08 20.14
CA GLU A 575 -0.47 -33.33 20.89
C GLU A 575 0.10 -33.02 22.28
N LEU A 576 -0.69 -33.26 23.33
CA LEU A 576 -0.23 -33.10 24.70
C LEU A 576 0.47 -34.38 25.14
N GLY A 577 1.80 -34.36 25.19
CA GLY A 577 2.60 -35.43 25.81
C GLY A 577 2.66 -35.29 27.33
N VAL A 578 3.21 -36.33 27.99
CA VAL A 578 3.39 -36.37 29.45
C VAL A 578 4.47 -35.39 29.92
N ASP A 579 5.52 -35.20 29.11
CA ASP A 579 6.66 -34.33 29.42
C ASP A 579 6.71 -33.07 28.53
N GLU A 580 6.33 -33.17 27.26
CA GLU A 580 6.30 -32.04 26.32
C GLU A 580 5.06 -32.08 25.41
N SER A 581 4.48 -30.91 25.15
CA SER A 581 3.48 -30.78 24.08
C SER A 581 4.18 -30.66 22.74
N VAL A 582 3.75 -31.43 21.74
CA VAL A 582 4.31 -31.44 20.38
C VAL A 582 3.28 -30.89 19.40
N ILE A 583 3.72 -30.01 18.49
CA ILE A 583 2.90 -29.56 17.37
C ILE A 583 3.22 -30.45 16.17
N ALA A 584 2.21 -31.18 15.71
CA ALA A 584 2.32 -32.09 14.56
C ALA A 584 1.48 -31.57 13.38
N GLU A 585 1.87 -31.96 12.17
CA GLU A 585 1.02 -31.82 10.99
C GLU A 585 -0.22 -32.69 11.16
N GLY A 586 -1.40 -32.07 11.04
CA GLY A 586 -2.64 -32.79 11.26
C GLY A 586 -3.85 -31.93 10.99
N VAL A 587 -4.91 -32.56 10.48
CA VAL A 587 -6.22 -31.93 10.33
C VAL A 587 -7.10 -32.32 11.52
N SER A 588 -7.88 -31.37 12.02
CA SER A 588 -8.78 -31.58 13.17
C SER A 588 -9.95 -32.53 12.87
N HIS A 589 -10.22 -32.81 11.59
CA HIS A 589 -11.30 -33.68 11.14
C HIS A 589 -10.83 -34.62 10.03
N ASP A 590 -11.34 -35.86 10.04
CA ASP A 590 -11.06 -36.84 9.00
C ASP A 590 -11.66 -36.39 7.65
N PHE A 591 -10.89 -36.49 6.58
CA PHE A 591 -11.31 -36.07 5.24
C PHE A 591 -12.58 -36.78 4.77
N ALA A 592 -12.79 -38.06 5.12
CA ALA A 592 -13.98 -38.80 4.74
C ALA A 592 -15.27 -38.21 5.32
N GLU A 593 -15.17 -37.52 6.46
CA GLU A 593 -16.29 -36.84 7.13
C GLU A 593 -16.58 -35.47 6.52
N VAL A 594 -15.54 -34.75 6.10
CA VAL A 594 -15.66 -33.35 5.65
C VAL A 594 -15.65 -33.16 4.13
N LYS A 595 -15.26 -34.18 3.34
CA LYS A 595 -15.14 -34.08 1.87
C LYS A 595 -16.41 -33.64 1.15
N ALA A 596 -17.57 -33.93 1.75
CA ALA A 596 -18.89 -33.63 1.22
C ALA A 596 -19.44 -32.28 1.66
N LEU A 597 -18.71 -31.53 2.47
CA LEU A 597 -19.10 -30.18 2.84
C LEU A 597 -18.79 -29.24 1.67
N ASP A 598 -19.48 -28.11 1.64
CA ASP A 598 -19.17 -27.03 0.69
C ASP A 598 -19.34 -27.38 -0.80
N LEU A 599 -20.21 -28.35 -1.14
CA LEU A 599 -20.42 -28.79 -2.53
C LEU A 599 -20.94 -27.68 -3.44
N HIS A 600 -21.67 -26.70 -2.89
CA HIS A 600 -22.24 -25.58 -3.65
C HIS A 600 -21.19 -24.61 -4.21
N HIS A 601 -19.94 -24.69 -3.75
CA HIS A 601 -18.82 -23.92 -4.28
C HIS A 601 -17.93 -24.71 -5.25
N LEU A 602 -18.18 -26.02 -5.46
CA LEU A 602 -17.34 -26.88 -6.30
C LEU A 602 -17.77 -26.92 -7.78
N GLY A 603 -18.79 -26.16 -8.18
CA GLY A 603 -19.33 -26.22 -9.55
C GLY A 603 -18.33 -25.89 -10.67
N TYR A 604 -17.27 -25.14 -10.36
CA TYR A 604 -16.18 -24.80 -11.28
C TYR A 604 -14.92 -25.66 -11.09
N ASP A 605 -14.94 -26.58 -10.13
CA ASP A 605 -13.78 -27.42 -9.82
C ASP A 605 -13.71 -28.66 -10.70
N PHE A 606 -14.80 -28.98 -11.39
CA PHE A 606 -14.93 -30.16 -12.24
C PHE A 606 -15.40 -29.74 -13.63
N VAL A 607 -14.88 -30.40 -14.66
CA VAL A 607 -15.24 -30.16 -16.08
C VAL A 607 -16.44 -31.01 -16.52
N SER A 608 -16.78 -32.04 -15.75
CA SER A 608 -17.94 -32.91 -15.96
C SER A 608 -18.70 -33.09 -14.65
N ASP A 609 -19.95 -33.54 -14.77
CA ASP A 609 -20.78 -33.86 -13.62
C ASP A 609 -20.15 -34.94 -12.75
N VAL A 610 -20.20 -34.77 -11.43
CA VAL A 610 -19.52 -35.65 -10.48
C VAL A 610 -20.52 -36.41 -9.64
N GLU A 611 -20.37 -37.74 -9.59
CA GLU A 611 -21.13 -38.58 -8.67
C GLU A 611 -20.63 -38.39 -7.22
N VAL A 612 -21.55 -38.01 -6.34
CA VAL A 612 -21.31 -37.88 -4.91
C VAL A 612 -21.77 -39.15 -4.20
N GLY A 613 -20.89 -39.76 -3.40
CA GLY A 613 -21.24 -40.98 -2.67
C GLY A 613 -22.46 -40.82 -1.74
N GLN A 614 -23.23 -41.89 -1.53
CA GLN A 614 -24.50 -41.81 -0.79
C GLN A 614 -24.40 -41.21 0.62
N ARG A 615 -23.37 -41.60 1.39
CA ARG A 615 -23.12 -41.07 2.75
C ARG A 615 -22.81 -39.57 2.70
N ALA A 616 -21.95 -39.17 1.77
CA ALA A 616 -21.56 -37.79 1.53
C ALA A 616 -22.76 -36.91 1.12
N GLY A 617 -23.56 -37.35 0.15
CA GLY A 617 -24.73 -36.61 -0.31
C GLY A 617 -25.76 -36.42 0.82
N ARG A 618 -26.04 -37.47 1.61
CA ARG A 618 -26.95 -37.36 2.77
C ARG A 618 -26.42 -36.39 3.85
N ALA A 619 -25.12 -36.41 4.13
CA ALA A 619 -24.50 -35.50 5.08
C ALA A 619 -24.62 -34.04 4.62
N PHE A 620 -24.36 -33.76 3.34
CA PHE A 620 -24.54 -32.42 2.77
C PHE A 620 -25.98 -31.93 2.86
N LEU A 621 -26.97 -32.79 2.54
CA LEU A 621 -28.39 -32.45 2.66
C LEU A 621 -28.79 -32.15 4.11
N ALA A 622 -28.31 -32.93 5.07
CA ALA A 622 -28.57 -32.71 6.48
C ALA A 622 -27.98 -31.38 6.96
N ALA A 623 -26.72 -31.11 6.61
CA ALA A 623 -26.06 -29.86 6.94
C ALA A 623 -26.76 -28.64 6.33
N ALA A 624 -27.20 -28.72 5.06
CA ALA A 624 -27.93 -27.64 4.41
C ALA A 624 -29.25 -27.31 5.14
N ARG A 625 -29.96 -28.34 5.61
CA ARG A 625 -31.21 -28.17 6.37
C ARG A 625 -30.96 -27.52 7.72
N THR A 626 -29.99 -28.04 8.48
CA THR A 626 -29.65 -27.50 9.82
C THR A 626 -29.18 -26.05 9.71
N ARG A 627 -28.27 -25.77 8.77
CA ARG A 627 -27.73 -24.43 8.55
C ARG A 627 -28.83 -23.43 8.19
N ARG A 628 -29.74 -23.82 7.29
CA ARG A 628 -30.93 -23.01 6.94
C ARG A 628 -31.83 -22.75 8.15
N GLN A 629 -32.10 -23.78 8.96
CA GLN A 629 -32.95 -23.63 10.14
C GLN A 629 -32.36 -22.63 11.14
N LEU A 630 -31.06 -22.71 11.42
CA LEU A 630 -30.38 -21.82 12.37
C LEU A 630 -30.32 -20.38 11.87
N VAL A 631 -30.07 -20.16 10.57
CA VAL A 631 -30.07 -18.82 9.97
C VAL A 631 -31.46 -18.20 10.03
N LEU A 632 -32.52 -18.95 9.73
CA LEU A 632 -33.89 -18.45 9.85
C LEU A 632 -34.23 -18.10 11.31
N ALA A 633 -33.87 -18.94 12.28
CA ALA A 633 -34.10 -18.65 13.69
C ALA A 633 -33.32 -17.42 14.18
N ALA A 634 -32.10 -17.21 13.67
CA ALA A 634 -31.31 -16.00 13.94
C ALA A 634 -31.96 -14.74 13.32
N MET A 635 -32.49 -14.85 12.09
CA MET A 635 -33.21 -13.76 11.43
C MET A 635 -34.49 -13.40 12.19
N ASP A 636 -35.30 -14.39 12.56
CA ASP A 636 -36.56 -14.19 13.32
C ASP A 636 -36.29 -13.44 14.62
N TYR A 637 -35.19 -13.76 15.32
CA TYR A 637 -34.77 -13.04 16.52
C TYR A 637 -34.34 -11.58 16.22
N LEU A 638 -33.51 -11.37 15.19
CA LEU A 638 -33.05 -10.02 14.83
C LEU A 638 -34.21 -9.13 14.40
N GLU A 639 -35.18 -9.66 13.68
CA GLU A 639 -36.40 -8.94 13.32
C GLU A 639 -37.26 -8.65 14.56
N GLY A 640 -37.50 -9.65 15.42
CA GLY A 640 -38.30 -9.50 16.64
C GLY A 640 -37.70 -8.53 17.66
N SER A 641 -36.36 -8.36 17.65
CA SER A 641 -35.63 -7.44 18.54
C SER A 641 -35.37 -6.05 17.93
N GLY A 642 -35.84 -5.78 16.70
CA GLY A 642 -35.62 -4.51 16.02
C GLY A 642 -34.19 -4.29 15.50
N GLN A 643 -33.40 -5.37 15.40
CA GLN A 643 -32.01 -5.39 14.93
C GLN A 643 -31.88 -5.85 13.47
N SER A 644 -32.90 -5.64 12.64
CA SER A 644 -32.95 -6.12 11.25
C SER A 644 -31.78 -5.67 10.37
N ALA A 645 -31.14 -4.54 10.69
CA ALA A 645 -29.94 -4.08 9.98
C ALA A 645 -28.76 -5.06 10.07
N THR A 646 -28.68 -5.87 11.12
CA THR A 646 -27.63 -6.87 11.34
C THR A 646 -27.81 -8.12 10.46
N ILE A 647 -28.97 -8.32 9.84
CA ILE A 647 -29.22 -9.48 8.96
C ILE A 647 -28.24 -9.52 7.77
N VAL A 648 -27.74 -8.37 7.34
CA VAL A 648 -26.74 -8.26 6.24
C VAL A 648 -25.42 -8.94 6.59
N GLU A 649 -25.13 -9.15 7.88
CA GLU A 649 -23.93 -9.85 8.36
C GLU A 649 -24.09 -11.38 8.37
N LEU A 650 -25.32 -11.90 8.26
CA LEU A 650 -25.60 -13.33 8.22
C LEU A 650 -25.32 -13.92 6.82
N PRO A 651 -24.95 -15.22 6.72
CA PRO A 651 -24.60 -15.86 5.45
C PRO A 651 -25.82 -16.25 4.60
N VAL A 652 -26.80 -15.34 4.44
CA VAL A 652 -28.09 -15.61 3.80
C VAL A 652 -27.92 -16.10 2.36
N ASP A 653 -27.08 -15.43 1.56
CA ASP A 653 -26.86 -15.78 0.15
C ASP A 653 -26.16 -17.12 -0.03
N ASP A 654 -25.17 -17.40 0.81
CA ASP A 654 -24.41 -18.65 0.80
C ASP A 654 -25.31 -19.83 1.20
N VAL A 655 -26.15 -19.65 2.23
CA VAL A 655 -27.13 -20.65 2.68
C VAL A 655 -28.21 -20.88 1.63
N ALA A 656 -28.62 -19.83 0.91
CA ALA A 656 -29.53 -19.96 -0.22
C ALA A 656 -28.89 -20.76 -1.37
N ALA A 657 -27.62 -20.52 -1.69
CA ALA A 657 -26.87 -21.28 -2.70
C ALA A 657 -26.72 -22.76 -2.30
N MET A 658 -26.37 -23.03 -1.04
CA MET A 658 -26.29 -24.37 -0.47
C MET A 658 -27.66 -25.07 -0.53
N THR A 659 -28.75 -24.37 -0.22
CA THR A 659 -30.12 -24.90 -0.28
C THR A 659 -30.54 -25.22 -1.71
N ARG A 660 -30.21 -24.39 -2.70
CA ARG A 660 -30.46 -24.66 -4.12
C ARG A 660 -29.73 -25.92 -4.57
N THR A 661 -28.45 -26.03 -4.23
CA THR A 661 -27.62 -27.19 -4.56
C THR A 661 -28.16 -28.47 -3.90
N ALA A 662 -28.57 -28.39 -2.63
CA ALA A 662 -29.20 -29.50 -1.92
C ALA A 662 -30.51 -29.95 -2.59
N ARG A 663 -31.34 -29.01 -3.06
CA ARG A 663 -32.56 -29.35 -3.82
C ARG A 663 -32.23 -30.04 -5.14
N ALA A 664 -31.27 -29.51 -5.90
CA ALA A 664 -30.84 -30.11 -7.17
C ALA A 664 -30.30 -31.54 -6.96
N LEU A 665 -29.42 -31.75 -5.98
CA LEU A 665 -28.91 -33.08 -5.62
C LEU A 665 -30.02 -34.05 -5.21
N SER A 666 -31.02 -33.57 -4.47
CA SER A 666 -32.16 -34.41 -4.05
C SER A 666 -33.07 -34.77 -5.23
N ALA A 667 -33.28 -33.84 -6.18
CA ALA A 667 -34.07 -34.07 -7.39
C ALA A 667 -33.36 -35.05 -8.32
N GLY A 668 -32.08 -34.80 -8.63
CA GLY A 668 -31.28 -35.70 -9.47
C GLY A 668 -31.18 -37.11 -8.90
N ARG A 669 -31.14 -37.26 -7.57
CA ARG A 669 -31.22 -38.59 -6.92
C ARG A 669 -32.58 -39.27 -7.09
N ALA A 670 -33.68 -38.51 -7.04
CA ALA A 670 -35.01 -39.08 -7.25
C ALA A 670 -35.16 -39.63 -8.68
N GLU A 671 -34.50 -39.00 -9.66
CA GLU A 671 -34.54 -39.37 -11.07
C GLU A 671 -33.55 -40.50 -11.43
N THR A 672 -32.30 -40.42 -10.95
CA THR A 672 -31.19 -41.30 -11.39
C THR A 672 -30.76 -42.33 -10.34
N GLY A 673 -31.30 -42.25 -9.11
CA GLY A 673 -30.86 -43.06 -7.97
C GLY A 673 -29.51 -42.64 -7.36
N LYS A 674 -28.80 -41.69 -7.98
CA LYS A 674 -27.46 -41.24 -7.60
C LYS A 674 -27.44 -39.75 -7.26
N PHE A 675 -26.55 -39.33 -6.37
CA PHE A 675 -26.30 -37.90 -6.17
C PHE A 675 -25.32 -37.42 -7.24
N VAL A 676 -25.75 -36.52 -8.11
CA VAL A 676 -24.90 -35.96 -9.17
C VAL A 676 -24.78 -34.46 -8.94
N LEU A 677 -23.54 -33.99 -8.77
CA LEU A 677 -23.24 -32.57 -8.69
C LEU A 677 -22.99 -32.04 -10.12
N PRO A 678 -23.83 -31.11 -10.61
CA PRO A 678 -23.64 -30.56 -11.96
C PRO A 678 -22.38 -29.70 -12.02
N SER A 679 -21.63 -29.85 -13.12
CA SER A 679 -20.50 -28.97 -13.43
C SER A 679 -20.98 -27.72 -14.17
N ARG A 680 -20.63 -26.55 -13.64
CA ARG A 680 -20.93 -25.27 -14.30
C ARG A 680 -20.13 -25.10 -15.59
N ILE A 681 -18.96 -25.74 -15.67
CA ILE A 681 -18.15 -25.79 -16.90
C ILE A 681 -18.84 -26.65 -17.96
N ALA A 682 -19.40 -27.80 -17.57
CA ALA A 682 -20.17 -28.66 -18.46
C ALA A 682 -21.45 -27.95 -18.98
N GLU A 683 -22.17 -27.25 -18.12
CA GLU A 683 -23.34 -26.45 -18.50
C GLU A 683 -23.00 -25.37 -19.55
N LEU A 684 -21.95 -24.59 -19.30
CA LEU A 684 -21.50 -23.53 -20.22
C LEU A 684 -21.07 -24.10 -21.58
N ARG A 685 -20.47 -25.29 -21.61
CA ARG A 685 -20.14 -26.01 -22.84
C ARG A 685 -21.38 -26.46 -23.60
N ALA A 686 -22.34 -27.08 -22.91
CA ALA A 686 -23.59 -27.49 -23.54
C ALA A 686 -24.34 -26.28 -24.13
N GLU A 687 -24.32 -25.14 -23.44
CA GLU A 687 -24.89 -23.87 -23.95
C GLU A 687 -24.14 -23.36 -25.19
N GLN A 688 -22.81 -23.44 -25.22
CA GLN A 688 -21.99 -23.06 -26.37
C GLN A 688 -22.17 -24.00 -27.56
N GLU A 689 -22.13 -25.31 -27.35
CA GLU A 689 -22.37 -26.34 -28.36
C GLU A 689 -23.78 -26.22 -28.94
N TRP A 690 -24.77 -25.95 -28.08
CA TRP A 690 -26.14 -25.68 -28.52
C TRP A 690 -26.24 -24.38 -29.31
N ALA A 691 -25.56 -23.32 -28.90
CA ALA A 691 -25.51 -22.05 -29.64
C ALA A 691 -24.78 -22.19 -30.98
N GLU A 692 -23.73 -23.01 -31.06
CA GLU A 692 -23.02 -23.33 -32.28
C GLU A 692 -23.84 -24.22 -33.21
N ALA A 693 -24.51 -25.25 -32.70
CA ALA A 693 -25.41 -26.10 -33.47
C ALA A 693 -26.60 -25.27 -33.99
N ALA A 694 -27.14 -24.36 -33.18
CA ALA A 694 -28.17 -23.41 -33.59
C ALA A 694 -27.67 -22.43 -34.67
N ARG A 695 -26.42 -21.96 -34.59
CA ARG A 695 -25.77 -21.15 -35.66
C ARG A 695 -25.56 -21.95 -36.94
N ARG A 696 -25.10 -23.20 -36.86
CA ARG A 696 -24.89 -24.09 -38.01
C ARG A 696 -26.22 -24.46 -38.70
N SER A 697 -27.31 -24.59 -37.95
CA SER A 697 -28.64 -24.87 -38.52
C SER A 697 -29.29 -23.67 -39.25
N LYS A 698 -28.85 -22.44 -38.96
CA LYS A 698 -29.35 -21.21 -39.62
C LYS A 698 -28.52 -20.76 -40.84
N ALA A 699 -27.38 -21.39 -41.08
CA ALA A 699 -26.56 -21.14 -42.26
C ALA A 699 -26.71 -22.30 -43.25
N SER A 700 -27.82 -22.31 -44.01
CA SER A 700 -27.80 -22.92 -45.34
C SER A 700 -26.75 -22.17 -46.16
N SER A 701 -25.55 -22.73 -46.26
CA SER A 701 -24.42 -22.11 -46.95
C SER A 701 -24.77 -21.89 -48.42
N LEU A 702 -24.74 -20.63 -48.85
CA LEU A 702 -24.81 -20.23 -50.24
C LEU A 702 -23.59 -20.76 -50.98
N ASP A 703 -23.86 -21.41 -52.11
CA ASP A 703 -22.87 -21.99 -53.01
C ASP A 703 -21.81 -20.95 -53.40
N ALA A 704 -20.54 -21.35 -53.42
CA ALA A 704 -19.40 -20.48 -53.70
C ALA A 704 -19.54 -19.77 -55.07
N GLU A 705 -20.33 -20.37 -55.98
CA GLU A 705 -20.67 -19.80 -57.27
C GLU A 705 -21.57 -18.55 -57.19
N LEU A 706 -22.45 -18.43 -56.19
CA LEU A 706 -23.34 -17.28 -56.04
C LEU A 706 -22.59 -16.07 -55.44
N ALA A 707 -21.66 -16.31 -54.53
CA ALA A 707 -20.80 -15.25 -53.98
C ALA A 707 -19.98 -14.57 -55.07
N VAL A 708 -19.39 -15.35 -55.98
CA VAL A 708 -18.63 -14.82 -57.14
C VAL A 708 -19.53 -14.03 -58.09
N ARG A 709 -20.77 -14.49 -58.34
CA ARG A 709 -21.74 -13.77 -59.19
C ARG A 709 -22.20 -12.45 -58.58
N VAL A 710 -22.32 -12.38 -57.25
CA VAL A 710 -22.70 -11.14 -56.55
C VAL A 710 -21.56 -10.12 -56.58
N THR A 711 -20.32 -10.54 -56.36
CA THR A 711 -19.14 -9.66 -56.45
C THR A 711 -18.97 -9.11 -57.87
N ALA A 712 -19.11 -9.96 -58.90
CA ALA A 712 -19.03 -9.53 -60.30
C ALA A 712 -20.12 -8.49 -60.68
N ARG A 713 -21.33 -8.61 -60.10
CA ARG A 713 -22.43 -7.66 -60.34
C ARG A 713 -22.23 -6.32 -59.63
N VAL A 714 -21.61 -6.33 -58.46
CA VAL A 714 -21.27 -5.12 -57.72
C VAL A 714 -20.13 -4.35 -58.41
N ASP A 715 -19.13 -5.05 -58.93
CA ASP A 715 -18.03 -4.43 -59.68
C ASP A 715 -18.50 -3.86 -61.02
N GLN A 716 -19.44 -4.54 -61.71
CA GLN A 716 -20.05 -4.01 -62.93
C GLN A 716 -20.90 -2.76 -62.68
N ALA A 717 -21.68 -2.73 -61.59
CA ALA A 717 -22.46 -1.55 -61.21
C ALA A 717 -21.57 -0.35 -60.80
N ALA A 718 -20.39 -0.61 -60.23
CA ALA A 718 -19.42 0.42 -59.88
C ALA A 718 -18.72 1.03 -61.12
N LEU A 719 -18.51 0.24 -62.17
CA LEU A 719 -17.94 0.69 -63.46
C LEU A 719 -18.96 1.48 -64.31
N GLU A 720 -20.23 1.10 -64.28
CA GLU A 720 -21.31 1.83 -64.96
C GLU A 720 -21.59 3.19 -64.30
N ALA A 721 -21.39 3.31 -62.98
CA ALA A 721 -21.52 4.57 -62.25
C ALA A 721 -20.38 5.57 -62.51
N SER A 722 -19.22 5.12 -63.01
CA SER A 722 -18.05 5.99 -63.26
C SER A 722 -17.94 6.53 -64.69
N THR A 723 -18.88 6.19 -65.59
CA THR A 723 -18.80 6.54 -67.02
C THR A 723 -19.95 7.40 -67.54
N ALA A 724 -20.87 7.88 -66.68
CA ALA A 724 -21.93 8.80 -67.09
C ALA A 724 -21.43 10.26 -67.15
N PRO A 725 -21.55 10.98 -68.29
CA PRO A 725 -21.15 12.37 -68.39
C PRO A 725 -22.19 13.31 -67.77
N SER A 726 -21.69 14.38 -67.15
CA SER A 726 -22.46 15.51 -66.61
C SER A 726 -23.13 16.30 -67.72
N ASP A 727 -24.46 16.47 -67.68
CA ASP A 727 -25.16 17.48 -68.47
C ASP A 727 -26.30 18.17 -67.71
N VAL A 728 -26.03 19.45 -67.43
CA VAL A 728 -26.86 20.67 -67.50
C VAL A 728 -28.39 20.55 -67.59
N ASN A 729 -29.05 21.02 -66.51
CA ASN A 729 -30.13 22.04 -66.45
C ASN A 729 -31.11 22.21 -67.64
N GLN A 730 -32.42 22.00 -67.43
CA GLN A 730 -33.52 22.83 -67.98
C GLN A 730 -34.93 22.47 -67.43
N ASP A 731 -35.44 23.38 -66.57
CA ASP A 731 -36.68 24.16 -66.75
C ASP A 731 -38.12 23.63 -66.54
N ARG A 732 -38.95 24.58 -66.04
CA ARG A 732 -40.44 24.71 -65.96
C ARG A 732 -41.16 24.13 -64.72
N GLN A 733 -41.60 24.94 -63.75
CA GLN A 733 -42.69 25.95 -63.71
C GLN A 733 -44.13 25.41 -63.79
N HIS A 734 -44.84 25.49 -62.66
CA HIS A 734 -46.25 25.88 -62.43
C HIS A 734 -46.49 25.72 -60.90
N GLY A 735 -47.04 26.62 -60.07
CA GLY A 735 -47.74 27.90 -60.24
C GLY A 735 -48.86 27.99 -59.19
N SER A 736 -48.94 29.10 -58.45
CA SER A 736 -50.15 29.70 -57.84
C SER A 736 -50.56 29.41 -56.37
N PHE A 737 -50.36 30.45 -55.54
CA PHE A 737 -51.29 31.15 -54.62
C PHE A 737 -52.39 30.39 -53.86
N ARG A 738 -52.43 30.57 -52.52
CA ARG A 738 -53.34 31.53 -51.85
C ARG A 738 -53.08 31.66 -50.34
N SER A 739 -53.03 32.91 -49.91
CA SER A 739 -53.20 33.39 -48.54
C SER A 739 -54.69 33.61 -48.23
N THR A 740 -55.11 33.37 -46.99
CA THR A 740 -55.91 34.32 -46.18
C THR A 740 -56.10 33.83 -44.73
N PRO A 741 -56.24 34.76 -43.75
CA PRO A 741 -56.44 34.50 -42.32
C PRO A 741 -57.89 34.74 -41.87
N THR A 742 -58.27 34.26 -40.68
CA THR A 742 -59.27 34.82 -39.71
C THR A 742 -59.36 33.84 -38.52
N LYS A 743 -59.03 34.25 -37.29
CA LYS A 743 -59.96 34.66 -36.21
C LYS A 743 -61.17 33.73 -36.05
N ASP A 744 -61.11 32.85 -35.06
CA ASP A 744 -61.77 33.00 -33.75
C ASP A 744 -60.91 32.35 -32.66
#